data_AF-A0A2L0F0L0-F1
#
_entry.id   AF-A0A2L0F0L0-F1
#
_cell.length_a   1.000
_cell.length_b   1.000
_cell.length_c   1.000
_cell.angle_alpha   90.00
_cell.angle_beta   90.00
_cell.angle_gamma   90.00
#
_symmetry.space_group_name_H-M   'P 1'
#
loop_
_entity.id
_entity.type
_entity.pdbx_description
1 polymer ?
#
loop_
_entity_poly.entity_id
_entity_poly.type
_entity_poly.pdbx_seq_one_letter_code
_entity_poly.pdbx_strand_id
1 'polypeptide(L)'
;MRNLSFGFAQSLSIKTSSAAVLALFAVGVAACGSYGADEGAFDDAAQTLDEQGGPISVAVSVGVGVGGGGTGGFGTGGDPGTGGGGEGGGVVDPPPVAGPPGVGFWKFDDCDSATTILSDSSGNGNDATRSSTAACVAGISGPGVEFNHKDDTVTVADDPTFTFGKNLAVAAWVKPTAVTGTQVIVQERGSGSSDTSFTLSIKNGSAQFAVKLSNAQTITSSAKIDANVWTHVGGIYDGRFVRLFLNGEQFGQVSVPSAATVTLSDISAPIHIGHNPQNTNQRFKGLIDEVWLSASPSTGATIAELSCIKQPATIAVTQSTTGPVPPNTPASYDIAVTNNNVGACDDANYFLSIFGGVPGLSILPDTTFVPEVASGTTAHFPVTISGTEEAEPGVHELPFQIDDFFVGEFIGSGSLSFESAAPTGCFVRTGRELFVKHVSVVDDPIRTTFDGPPEDPRTGAWTFAKLMEDMAPTPEAAPAMVEQLFDTWRTDQVVNGFTIPARPAIQNRVFDFWPRSPDGSLDLKQAPLRLLGIVNRIDVRNLAEGHAGEGRFVFNVVGGSEQQFTVILEYKLPASTEADVLQWANDWHALGSLPFPSEEYNAALQAITARFAGRNAAPGKPNGNSLSQLRTNEIEMAPVWELREFVLSPVTGLLEPTTVKLTPDLSFDGTATLADFVNQNEAAIVAEQHTVPETFLGAPFLAGAILNNLTAWQAPGIANNEARHKFSLNTCNGCHGSQETGTGFLHVFPRPVGGEAQLSGFMTGITIGDPVTGEPRTLNDLGRRNADLKALVCEPAPTAVAEAEGAPGARLAAPTGAAASRSAFIRRGIGRVH
;
A
#
# COMPACT_ATOMS: atom_id res chain seq x y z
N MET A 1 -13.71 -52.04 19.92
CA MET A 1 -15.04 -52.48 20.42
C MET A 1 -15.73 -51.24 20.96
N ARG A 2 -16.87 -50.71 20.50
CA ARG A 2 -17.99 -51.13 19.62
C ARG A 2 -18.25 -49.96 18.64
N ASN A 3 -18.13 -50.14 17.31
CA ASN A 3 -19.20 -50.45 16.33
C ASN A 3 -20.49 -49.61 16.45
N LEU A 4 -20.78 -48.79 15.43
CA LEU A 4 -21.72 -49.16 14.35
C LEU A 4 -21.64 -48.19 13.16
N SER A 5 -21.43 -48.77 11.98
CA SER A 5 -21.49 -48.17 10.64
C SER A 5 -22.93 -48.21 10.12
N PHE A 6 -23.30 -47.31 9.19
CA PHE A 6 -24.08 -47.63 7.99
C PHE A 6 -23.88 -46.52 6.94
N GLY A 7 -23.47 -46.92 5.74
CA GLY A 7 -23.54 -46.08 4.54
C GLY A 7 -24.77 -46.40 3.71
N PHE A 8 -25.06 -45.57 2.71
CA PHE A 8 -25.42 -45.99 1.35
C PHE A 8 -25.36 -44.79 0.40
N ALA A 9 -24.76 -45.04 -0.76
CA ALA A 9 -24.77 -44.19 -1.93
C ALA A 9 -26.11 -44.34 -2.70
N GLN A 10 -26.60 -43.28 -3.34
CA GLN A 10 -26.62 -43.16 -4.81
C GLN A 10 -27.38 -41.91 -5.28
N SER A 11 -26.96 -41.45 -6.46
CA SER A 11 -27.36 -40.28 -7.22
C SER A 11 -28.72 -40.44 -7.91
N LEU A 12 -29.38 -39.31 -8.21
CA LEU A 12 -30.00 -39.13 -9.53
C LEU A 12 -30.23 -37.65 -9.87
N SER A 13 -29.84 -37.35 -11.10
CA SER A 13 -29.95 -36.10 -11.87
C SER A 13 -31.40 -35.62 -12.06
N ILE A 14 -31.62 -34.31 -12.29
CA ILE A 14 -32.39 -33.74 -13.42
C ILE A 14 -32.34 -32.18 -13.42
N LYS A 15 -31.75 -31.65 -14.51
CA LYS A 15 -32.10 -30.50 -15.38
C LYS A 15 -32.62 -29.15 -14.82
N THR A 16 -31.82 -28.12 -15.11
CA THR A 16 -32.15 -26.79 -15.69
C THR A 16 -33.49 -26.11 -15.35
N SER A 17 -33.44 -24.92 -14.75
CA SER A 17 -34.02 -23.68 -15.32
C SER A 17 -33.65 -22.46 -14.48
N SER A 18 -33.36 -21.36 -15.17
CA SER A 18 -33.04 -20.04 -14.64
C SER A 18 -34.21 -19.38 -13.91
N ALA A 19 -33.85 -18.44 -13.02
CA ALA A 19 -34.65 -17.37 -12.39
C ALA A 19 -35.05 -17.57 -10.92
N ALA A 20 -34.70 -16.54 -10.13
CA ALA A 20 -35.10 -16.19 -8.77
C ALA A 20 -34.48 -17.02 -7.62
N VAL A 21 -33.57 -16.41 -6.86
CA VAL A 21 -33.78 -15.97 -5.46
C VAL A 21 -32.64 -15.01 -5.07
N LEU A 22 -32.94 -13.72 -4.98
CA LEU A 22 -32.20 -12.73 -4.20
C LEU A 22 -33.23 -12.09 -3.25
N ALA A 23 -33.31 -12.58 -2.02
CA ALA A 23 -34.02 -11.93 -0.91
C ALA A 23 -33.63 -12.60 0.40
N LEU A 24 -32.85 -11.91 1.23
CA LEU A 24 -33.09 -11.72 2.66
C LEU A 24 -31.97 -10.81 3.20
N PHE A 25 -32.31 -9.59 3.60
CA PHE A 25 -31.93 -8.92 4.86
C PHE A 25 -32.28 -7.43 4.74
N ALA A 26 -33.49 -7.09 5.19
CA ALA A 26 -33.92 -5.74 5.49
C ALA A 26 -34.76 -5.79 6.78
N VAL A 27 -34.19 -5.30 7.89
CA VAL A 27 -34.86 -4.76 9.08
C VAL A 27 -33.79 -3.90 9.78
N GLY A 28 -33.97 -2.63 10.12
CA GLY A 28 -35.08 -1.71 10.01
C GLY A 28 -34.63 -0.40 10.68
N VAL A 29 -34.80 0.71 9.97
CA VAL A 29 -34.77 2.07 10.53
C VAL A 29 -36.22 2.51 10.73
N ALA A 30 -36.55 2.99 11.93
CA ALA A 30 -37.70 3.84 12.24
C ALA A 30 -37.50 4.37 13.68
N ALA A 31 -37.85 5.59 14.09
CA ALA A 31 -38.37 6.80 13.44
C ALA A 31 -38.55 7.90 14.53
N CYS A 32 -38.92 9.11 14.07
CA CYS A 32 -39.40 10.33 14.77
C CYS A 32 -38.31 11.29 15.28
N GLY A 33 -38.22 12.57 14.90
CA GLY A 33 -39.08 13.45 14.10
C GLY A 33 -39.77 14.51 14.97
N SER A 34 -39.32 15.77 14.90
CA SER A 34 -40.19 16.97 15.04
C SER A 34 -39.49 18.29 14.68
N TYR A 35 -40.16 19.02 13.80
CA TYR A 35 -40.11 20.42 13.35
C TYR A 35 -39.59 21.54 14.29
N GLY A 36 -39.01 22.57 13.66
CA GLY A 36 -38.93 23.96 14.14
C GLY A 36 -38.34 24.87 13.05
N ALA A 37 -39.09 25.90 12.65
CA ALA A 37 -38.90 26.72 11.45
C ALA A 37 -38.14 28.05 11.69
N ASP A 38 -38.02 28.82 10.60
CA ASP A 38 -37.68 30.25 10.42
C ASP A 38 -36.21 30.58 10.15
N GLU A 39 -35.83 31.51 9.26
CA GLU A 39 -36.42 32.27 8.14
C GLU A 39 -35.22 33.07 7.55
N GLY A 40 -35.27 33.41 6.25
CA GLY A 40 -34.45 34.47 5.65
C GLY A 40 -33.33 33.99 4.70
N ALA A 41 -33.24 34.24 3.39
CA ALA A 41 -34.01 34.83 2.30
C ALA A 41 -33.01 35.53 1.35
N PHE A 42 -33.24 35.36 0.03
CA PHE A 42 -32.65 36.08 -1.13
C PHE A 42 -31.18 35.74 -1.50
N ASP A 43 -30.81 35.47 -2.76
CA ASP A 43 -31.42 35.87 -4.02
C ASP A 43 -31.09 34.93 -5.20
N ASP A 44 -31.97 34.97 -6.17
CA ASP A 44 -32.07 34.21 -7.42
C ASP A 44 -30.87 34.33 -8.38
N ALA A 45 -30.52 33.20 -9.00
CA ALA A 45 -30.19 33.14 -10.42
C ALA A 45 -30.66 31.79 -10.99
N ALA A 46 -31.83 31.82 -11.63
CA ALA A 46 -32.40 30.70 -12.37
C ALA A 46 -31.87 30.62 -13.81
N GLN A 47 -32.04 29.41 -14.38
CA GLN A 47 -31.93 28.97 -15.79
C GLN A 47 -30.61 28.25 -16.13
N THR A 48 -30.59 26.99 -16.59
CA THR A 48 -31.62 26.08 -17.11
C THR A 48 -31.21 24.62 -16.90
N LEU A 49 -32.18 23.77 -16.59
CA LEU A 49 -32.10 22.32 -16.57
C LEU A 49 -32.03 21.77 -18.00
N ASP A 50 -31.14 20.81 -18.24
CA ASP A 50 -31.37 19.75 -19.21
C ASP A 50 -31.12 18.40 -18.51
N GLU A 51 -32.10 17.51 -18.63
CA GLU A 51 -32.20 16.22 -17.97
C GLU A 51 -31.42 15.18 -18.77
N GLN A 52 -30.42 14.49 -18.18
CA GLN A 52 -30.18 13.06 -18.47
C GLN A 52 -29.54 12.39 -17.25
N GLY A 53 -30.35 11.57 -16.56
CA GLY A 53 -29.93 10.76 -15.42
C GLY A 53 -29.26 9.44 -15.84
N GLY A 54 -28.19 9.08 -15.13
CA GLY A 54 -27.57 7.75 -15.12
C GLY A 54 -27.21 7.38 -13.67
N PRO A 55 -27.31 6.09 -13.27
CA PRO A 55 -27.22 5.69 -11.86
C PRO A 55 -25.78 5.72 -11.34
N ILE A 56 -25.62 6.22 -10.11
CA ILE A 56 -24.38 6.21 -9.34
C ILE A 56 -24.28 4.85 -8.63
N SER A 57 -23.28 4.04 -8.98
CA SER A 57 -22.92 2.80 -8.28
C SER A 57 -21.83 3.09 -7.26
N VAL A 58 -22.16 2.98 -5.97
CA VAL A 58 -21.22 3.02 -4.84
C VAL A 58 -20.60 1.63 -4.67
N ALA A 59 -19.28 1.50 -4.86
CA ALA A 59 -18.55 0.28 -4.56
C ALA A 59 -18.03 0.33 -3.10
N VAL A 60 -18.46 -0.65 -2.30
CA VAL A 60 -17.96 -0.91 -0.95
C VAL A 60 -16.82 -1.91 -1.05
N SER A 61 -15.62 -1.53 -0.63
CA SER A 61 -14.46 -2.42 -0.54
C SER A 61 -14.46 -3.19 0.80
N VAL A 62 -14.43 -4.52 0.72
CA VAL A 62 -14.21 -5.41 1.88
C VAL A 62 -12.85 -6.08 1.68
N GLY A 63 -11.86 -5.68 2.48
CA GLY A 63 -10.52 -6.30 2.48
C GLY A 63 -10.51 -7.60 3.28
N VAL A 64 -10.08 -8.69 2.65
CA VAL A 64 -9.76 -9.97 3.33
C VAL A 64 -8.26 -10.19 3.21
N GLY A 65 -7.53 -10.07 4.32
CA GLY A 65 -6.11 -10.37 4.39
C GLY A 65 -5.87 -11.87 4.52
N VAL A 66 -4.98 -12.42 3.69
CA VAL A 66 -4.46 -13.78 3.84
C VAL A 66 -2.94 -13.70 4.01
N GLY A 67 -2.45 -14.05 5.19
CA GLY A 67 -1.02 -14.13 5.50
C GLY A 67 -0.42 -15.46 5.04
N GLY A 68 0.70 -15.39 4.33
CA GLY A 68 1.53 -16.55 3.97
C GLY A 68 2.94 -16.39 4.53
N GLY A 69 3.23 -17.12 5.62
CA GLY A 69 4.59 -17.30 6.13
C GLY A 69 5.27 -18.49 5.45
N GLY A 70 6.52 -18.30 5.02
CA GLY A 70 7.38 -19.36 4.47
C GLY A 70 8.83 -19.15 4.89
N THR A 71 9.31 -20.03 5.77
CA THR A 71 10.64 -20.05 6.37
C THR A 71 11.74 -20.48 5.40
N GLY A 72 12.80 -19.68 5.25
CA GLY A 72 14.02 -20.05 4.52
C GLY A 72 15.03 -20.77 5.42
N GLY A 73 15.43 -21.98 5.03
CA GLY A 73 16.53 -22.73 5.63
C GLY A 73 17.77 -22.70 4.74
N PHE A 74 18.87 -22.17 5.27
CA PHE A 74 20.19 -22.16 4.63
C PHE A 74 20.91 -23.52 4.83
N GLY A 75 21.50 -24.03 3.75
CA GLY A 75 22.40 -25.19 3.76
C GLY A 75 23.72 -24.84 3.06
N THR A 76 24.82 -25.11 3.74
CA THR A 76 26.22 -24.73 3.46
C THR A 76 27.02 -25.77 2.66
N GLY A 77 28.04 -25.30 1.92
CA GLY A 77 29.24 -26.05 1.49
C GLY A 77 29.23 -26.50 0.00
N GLY A 78 30.31 -26.47 -0.78
CA GLY A 78 31.71 -26.09 -0.60
C GLY A 78 32.52 -26.43 -1.88
N ASP A 79 33.58 -25.66 -2.08
CA ASP A 79 34.82 -25.83 -2.91
C ASP A 79 34.82 -25.79 -4.46
N PRO A 80 35.88 -25.21 -5.10
CA PRO A 80 35.95 -24.85 -6.51
C PRO A 80 36.75 -25.86 -7.37
N GLY A 81 36.39 -25.99 -8.65
CA GLY A 81 37.11 -26.86 -9.57
C GLY A 81 36.75 -26.68 -11.04
N THR A 82 37.49 -25.79 -11.71
CA THR A 82 38.01 -25.87 -13.09
C THR A 82 37.13 -26.39 -14.24
N GLY A 83 36.90 -25.48 -15.21
CA GLY A 83 37.31 -25.70 -16.60
C GLY A 83 36.23 -25.95 -17.64
N GLY A 84 36.18 -25.08 -18.66
CA GLY A 84 35.60 -25.39 -19.97
C GLY A 84 34.68 -24.30 -20.49
N GLY A 85 35.21 -23.43 -21.35
CA GLY A 85 34.43 -22.42 -22.05
C GLY A 85 33.43 -23.03 -23.03
N GLY A 86 32.30 -22.36 -23.18
CA GLY A 86 31.30 -22.56 -24.22
C GLY A 86 30.49 -21.28 -24.34
N GLU A 87 30.78 -20.48 -25.38
CA GLU A 87 29.94 -19.39 -25.84
C GLU A 87 28.57 -19.94 -26.29
N GLY A 88 27.51 -19.15 -26.10
CA GLY A 88 26.22 -19.37 -26.74
C GLY A 88 25.03 -19.42 -25.78
N GLY A 89 24.65 -18.27 -25.24
CA GLY A 89 23.30 -18.08 -24.70
C GLY A 89 22.29 -18.13 -25.85
N GLY A 90 21.78 -19.32 -26.14
CA GLY A 90 20.57 -19.49 -26.94
C GLY A 90 19.36 -19.27 -26.04
N VAL A 91 18.53 -18.31 -26.41
CA VAL A 91 17.15 -18.18 -25.92
C VAL A 91 16.49 -19.54 -26.17
N VAL A 92 16.05 -20.22 -25.11
CA VAL A 92 15.15 -21.36 -25.27
C VAL A 92 13.79 -20.78 -25.61
N ASP A 93 13.41 -20.85 -26.90
CA ASP A 93 12.08 -20.46 -27.33
C ASP A 93 11.03 -21.25 -26.53
N PRO A 94 9.96 -20.60 -26.05
CA PRO A 94 8.85 -21.31 -25.45
C PRO A 94 8.28 -22.34 -26.45
N PRO A 95 7.74 -23.48 -25.97
CA PRO A 95 7.15 -24.47 -26.87
C PRO A 95 6.08 -23.82 -27.74
N PRO A 96 6.03 -24.10 -29.05
CA PRO A 96 5.08 -23.47 -29.95
C PRO A 96 3.66 -23.76 -29.46
N VAL A 97 2.91 -22.70 -29.17
CA VAL A 97 1.47 -22.79 -28.91
C VAL A 97 0.84 -23.45 -30.13
N ALA A 98 0.33 -24.67 -29.95
CA ALA A 98 -0.39 -25.36 -31.01
C ALA A 98 -1.61 -24.52 -31.37
N GLY A 99 -1.66 -24.01 -32.60
CA GLY A 99 -2.84 -23.30 -33.10
C GLY A 99 -4.06 -24.22 -33.13
N PRO A 100 -5.26 -23.68 -33.42
CA PRO A 100 -6.46 -24.50 -33.48
C PRO A 100 -6.29 -25.63 -34.51
N PRO A 101 -6.81 -26.84 -34.22
CA PRO A 101 -6.57 -28.02 -35.04
C PRO A 101 -7.06 -27.82 -36.48
N GLY A 102 -6.12 -27.90 -37.43
CA GLY A 102 -6.36 -27.82 -38.88
C GLY A 102 -5.69 -28.98 -39.61
N VAL A 103 -5.96 -29.10 -40.90
CA VAL A 103 -5.22 -30.00 -41.82
C VAL A 103 -3.94 -29.34 -42.33
N GLY A 104 -3.82 -28.02 -42.20
CA GLY A 104 -2.59 -27.28 -42.46
C GLY A 104 -2.60 -25.94 -41.75
N PHE A 105 -1.44 -25.51 -41.25
CA PHE A 105 -1.25 -24.17 -40.71
C PHE A 105 0.14 -23.65 -41.09
N TRP A 106 0.19 -22.73 -42.05
CA TRP A 106 1.41 -22.13 -42.54
C TRP A 106 1.53 -20.70 -42.02
N LYS A 107 2.24 -20.57 -40.89
CA LYS A 107 2.55 -19.26 -40.27
C LYS A 107 3.60 -18.47 -41.04
N PHE A 108 4.37 -19.12 -41.91
CA PHE A 108 5.48 -18.54 -42.65
C PHE A 108 6.63 -17.96 -41.81
N ASP A 109 6.63 -18.19 -40.49
CA ASP A 109 7.70 -17.78 -39.59
C ASP A 109 9.09 -18.33 -39.97
N ASP A 110 9.14 -19.41 -40.74
CA ASP A 110 10.35 -20.04 -41.27
C ASP A 110 10.73 -19.57 -42.69
N CYS A 111 10.05 -18.56 -43.21
CA CYS A 111 10.36 -17.96 -44.51
C CYS A 111 11.70 -17.20 -44.45
N ASP A 112 12.72 -17.77 -45.08
CA ASP A 112 14.02 -17.13 -45.26
C ASP A 112 14.54 -17.25 -46.69
N SER A 113 15.70 -16.65 -46.98
CA SER A 113 16.33 -16.72 -48.32
C SER A 113 17.06 -18.04 -48.62
N ALA A 114 17.22 -18.93 -47.64
CA ALA A 114 18.01 -20.16 -47.75
C ALA A 114 17.20 -21.33 -48.31
N THR A 115 15.88 -21.36 -48.04
CA THR A 115 14.98 -22.41 -48.52
C THR A 115 13.70 -21.85 -49.16
N THR A 116 13.09 -22.65 -50.01
CA THR A 116 11.74 -22.41 -50.56
C THR A 116 10.66 -23.22 -49.87
N ILE A 117 11.03 -24.08 -48.92
CA ILE A 117 10.10 -24.88 -48.11
C ILE A 117 9.59 -24.02 -46.95
N LEU A 118 8.29 -24.11 -46.67
CA LEU A 118 7.59 -23.44 -45.57
C LEU A 118 6.84 -24.50 -44.76
N SER A 119 7.14 -24.60 -43.48
CA SER A 119 6.72 -25.72 -42.62
C SER A 119 5.25 -25.65 -42.25
N ASP A 120 4.61 -26.80 -42.18
CA ASP A 120 3.25 -26.95 -41.63
C ASP A 120 3.28 -27.01 -40.09
N SER A 121 2.91 -25.89 -39.46
CA SER A 121 2.81 -25.74 -38.01
C SER A 121 1.63 -26.49 -37.39
N SER A 122 0.73 -27.10 -38.18
CA SER A 122 -0.34 -27.95 -37.65
C SER A 122 0.16 -29.33 -37.19
N GLY A 123 1.37 -29.72 -37.64
CA GLY A 123 1.98 -31.02 -37.33
C GLY A 123 1.50 -32.18 -38.22
N ASN A 124 0.76 -31.91 -39.30
CA ASN A 124 0.28 -32.94 -40.23
C ASN A 124 1.26 -33.23 -41.38
N GLY A 125 2.33 -32.45 -41.51
CA GLY A 125 3.38 -32.66 -42.50
C GLY A 125 3.02 -32.17 -43.90
N ASN A 126 2.04 -31.27 -44.00
CA ASN A 126 1.59 -30.68 -45.26
C ASN A 126 2.44 -29.44 -45.62
N ASP A 127 3.76 -29.57 -45.65
CA ASP A 127 4.67 -28.46 -45.91
C ASP A 127 4.39 -27.80 -47.28
N ALA A 128 4.50 -26.47 -47.32
CA ALA A 128 4.31 -25.69 -48.54
C ALA A 128 5.64 -25.38 -49.23
N THR A 129 5.59 -25.09 -50.52
CA THR A 129 6.75 -24.61 -51.31
C THR A 129 6.42 -23.28 -51.97
N ARG A 130 7.21 -22.24 -51.66
CA ARG A 130 7.13 -20.93 -52.32
C ARG A 130 7.94 -20.90 -53.61
N SER A 131 7.53 -20.08 -54.57
CA SER A 131 8.39 -19.77 -55.72
C SER A 131 9.63 -18.99 -55.27
N SER A 132 10.74 -19.14 -55.97
CA SER A 132 12.00 -18.45 -55.63
C SER A 132 11.93 -16.94 -55.76
N THR A 133 10.92 -16.41 -56.47
CA THR A 133 10.68 -14.97 -56.67
C THR A 133 9.77 -14.33 -55.62
N ALA A 134 9.00 -15.14 -54.86
CA ALA A 134 8.14 -14.65 -53.79
C ALA A 134 9.00 -14.32 -52.57
N ALA A 135 9.10 -13.05 -52.17
CA ALA A 135 10.03 -12.62 -51.13
C ALA A 135 9.50 -12.90 -49.72
N CYS A 136 10.40 -13.21 -48.78
CA CYS A 136 10.11 -13.22 -47.35
C CYS A 136 10.33 -11.81 -46.79
N VAL A 137 9.31 -11.25 -46.13
CA VAL A 137 9.34 -9.90 -45.54
C VAL A 137 8.64 -9.89 -44.19
N ALA A 138 8.64 -8.77 -43.46
CA ALA A 138 7.89 -8.67 -42.21
C ALA A 138 6.38 -8.86 -42.45
N GLY A 139 5.80 -9.84 -41.76
CA GLY A 139 4.38 -10.21 -41.77
C GLY A 139 3.54 -9.47 -40.74
N ILE A 140 2.39 -10.03 -40.37
CA ILE A 140 1.57 -9.55 -39.24
C ILE A 140 2.14 -10.05 -37.89
N SER A 141 2.73 -11.24 -37.92
CA SER A 141 3.49 -11.88 -36.85
C SER A 141 4.71 -12.52 -37.51
N GLY A 142 5.92 -12.20 -37.05
CA GLY A 142 7.14 -12.74 -37.67
C GLY A 142 7.29 -12.43 -39.18
N PRO A 143 8.04 -13.27 -39.92
CA PRO A 143 8.08 -13.24 -41.39
C PRO A 143 6.78 -13.71 -42.07
N GLY A 144 6.40 -13.04 -43.16
CA GLY A 144 5.34 -13.45 -44.08
C GLY A 144 5.82 -13.46 -45.55
N VAL A 145 4.91 -13.79 -46.49
CA VAL A 145 5.25 -13.92 -47.92
C VAL A 145 4.68 -12.76 -48.74
N GLU A 146 5.53 -12.14 -49.56
CA GLU A 146 5.17 -11.08 -50.50
C GLU A 146 4.97 -11.61 -51.93
N PHE A 147 3.82 -11.26 -52.53
CA PHE A 147 3.42 -11.62 -53.89
C PHE A 147 3.43 -10.37 -54.79
N ASN A 148 4.55 -10.09 -55.44
CA ASN A 148 4.72 -8.87 -56.26
C ASN A 148 5.07 -9.16 -57.73
N HIS A 149 5.60 -10.35 -58.02
CA HIS A 149 5.92 -10.79 -59.38
C HIS A 149 4.81 -11.64 -59.98
N LYS A 150 4.89 -11.82 -61.30
CA LYS A 150 3.84 -12.52 -62.07
C LYS A 150 3.74 -14.02 -61.75
N ASP A 151 4.81 -14.64 -61.25
CA ASP A 151 4.92 -16.09 -61.00
C ASP A 151 5.04 -16.40 -59.48
N ASP A 152 4.79 -15.40 -58.63
CA ASP A 152 4.82 -15.58 -57.17
C ASP A 152 3.64 -16.45 -56.74
N THR A 153 3.93 -17.59 -56.11
CA THR A 153 2.93 -18.53 -55.61
C THR A 153 3.52 -19.32 -54.45
N VAL A 154 2.67 -19.73 -53.52
CA VAL A 154 2.97 -20.78 -52.56
C VAL A 154 2.08 -21.97 -52.89
N THR A 155 2.65 -23.17 -52.95
CA THR A 155 1.95 -24.40 -53.34
C THR A 155 2.11 -25.46 -52.26
N VAL A 156 1.00 -26.05 -51.84
CA VAL A 156 0.98 -27.24 -51.00
C VAL A 156 0.60 -28.40 -51.90
N ALA A 157 1.37 -29.49 -51.86
CA ALA A 157 1.04 -30.69 -52.62
C ALA A 157 -0.33 -31.24 -52.21
N ASP A 158 -1.02 -31.90 -53.15
CA ASP A 158 -2.25 -32.62 -52.85
C ASP A 158 -2.01 -33.68 -51.75
N ASP A 159 -2.95 -33.80 -50.81
CA ASP A 159 -2.88 -34.76 -49.71
C ASP A 159 -4.27 -35.39 -49.46
N PRO A 160 -4.39 -36.69 -49.13
CA PRO A 160 -5.67 -37.32 -48.87
C PRO A 160 -6.52 -36.66 -47.75
N THR A 161 -5.90 -35.88 -46.86
CA THR A 161 -6.59 -35.10 -45.83
C THR A 161 -7.31 -33.87 -46.36
N PHE A 162 -7.06 -33.46 -47.60
CA PHE A 162 -7.79 -32.37 -48.29
C PHE A 162 -9.14 -32.83 -48.84
N THR A 163 -9.85 -33.65 -48.07
CA THR A 163 -11.17 -34.18 -48.38
C THR A 163 -12.22 -33.53 -47.48
N PHE A 164 -12.75 -32.39 -47.93
CA PHE A 164 -13.55 -31.49 -47.08
C PHE A 164 -15.01 -31.94 -46.87
N GLY A 165 -15.60 -32.68 -47.81
CA GLY A 165 -16.97 -33.18 -47.68
C GLY A 165 -18.01 -32.09 -47.41
N LYS A 166 -18.51 -32.00 -46.17
CA LYS A 166 -19.44 -30.94 -45.72
C LYS A 166 -18.80 -29.89 -44.82
N ASN A 167 -17.53 -30.01 -44.48
CA ASN A 167 -16.85 -29.10 -43.56
C ASN A 167 -15.58 -28.56 -44.21
N LEU A 168 -15.53 -27.26 -44.37
CA LEU A 168 -14.33 -26.56 -44.80
C LEU A 168 -14.24 -25.28 -43.99
N ALA A 169 -13.06 -25.00 -43.47
CA ALA A 169 -12.72 -23.68 -43.00
C ALA A 169 -11.34 -23.28 -43.49
N VAL A 170 -11.19 -22.03 -43.89
CA VAL A 170 -9.93 -21.47 -44.38
C VAL A 170 -9.79 -20.05 -43.86
N ALA A 171 -8.59 -19.68 -43.44
CA ALA A 171 -8.31 -18.34 -42.97
C ALA A 171 -6.90 -17.90 -43.35
N ALA A 172 -6.69 -16.60 -43.50
CA ALA A 172 -5.38 -16.01 -43.73
C ALA A 172 -5.39 -14.53 -43.32
N TRP A 173 -4.27 -14.04 -42.81
CA TRP A 173 -4.01 -12.60 -42.76
C TRP A 173 -3.53 -12.12 -44.12
N VAL A 174 -4.11 -11.02 -44.61
CA VAL A 174 -3.73 -10.44 -45.91
C VAL A 174 -3.57 -8.92 -45.85
N LYS A 175 -2.60 -8.39 -46.58
CA LYS A 175 -2.43 -6.94 -46.81
C LYS A 175 -2.32 -6.66 -48.32
N PRO A 176 -3.44 -6.58 -49.05
CA PRO A 176 -3.42 -6.37 -50.49
C PRO A 176 -2.99 -4.93 -50.83
N THR A 177 -2.05 -4.74 -51.75
CA THR A 177 -1.66 -3.39 -52.23
C THR A 177 -2.68 -2.78 -53.18
N ALA A 178 -3.54 -3.61 -53.78
CA ALA A 178 -4.68 -3.21 -54.60
C ALA A 178 -5.83 -4.20 -54.41
N VAL A 179 -7.07 -3.74 -54.53
CA VAL A 179 -8.29 -4.59 -54.45
C VAL A 179 -9.07 -4.63 -55.77
N THR A 180 -8.44 -4.23 -56.88
CA THR A 180 -9.02 -4.28 -58.22
C THR A 180 -8.83 -5.65 -58.88
N GLY A 181 -9.72 -6.01 -59.80
CA GLY A 181 -9.65 -7.29 -60.51
C GLY A 181 -10.01 -8.47 -59.59
N THR A 182 -9.56 -9.67 -59.97
CA THR A 182 -9.70 -10.89 -59.14
C THR A 182 -8.31 -11.30 -58.67
N GLN A 183 -8.17 -11.66 -57.39
CA GLN A 183 -6.90 -12.02 -56.76
C GLN A 183 -7.12 -13.19 -55.81
N VAL A 184 -6.38 -14.28 -55.96
CA VAL A 184 -6.50 -15.47 -55.10
C VAL A 184 -5.76 -15.26 -53.80
N ILE A 185 -6.39 -15.56 -52.66
CA ILE A 185 -5.72 -15.65 -51.36
C ILE A 185 -5.32 -17.12 -51.11
N VAL A 186 -6.30 -18.02 -51.06
CA VAL A 186 -6.11 -19.47 -50.96
C VAL A 186 -7.14 -20.17 -51.83
N GLN A 187 -6.75 -21.19 -52.59
CA GLN A 187 -7.69 -22.03 -53.34
C GLN A 187 -7.18 -23.46 -53.45
N GLU A 188 -8.10 -24.40 -53.61
CA GLU A 188 -7.80 -25.75 -54.06
C GLU A 188 -8.22 -25.87 -55.53
N ARG A 189 -7.24 -26.08 -56.43
CA ARG A 189 -7.50 -26.01 -57.86
C ARG A 189 -6.57 -26.87 -58.71
N GLY A 190 -7.16 -27.65 -59.61
CA GLY A 190 -6.48 -28.46 -60.61
C GLY A 190 -6.25 -27.75 -61.95
N SER A 191 -5.82 -28.50 -62.95
CA SER A 191 -5.48 -27.96 -64.28
C SER A 191 -6.70 -27.64 -65.16
N GLY A 192 -7.86 -28.26 -64.92
CA GLY A 192 -9.10 -28.00 -65.66
C GLY A 192 -9.87 -26.76 -65.16
N SER A 193 -10.68 -26.16 -66.04
CA SER A 193 -11.54 -25.02 -65.65
C SER A 193 -12.59 -25.39 -64.58
N SER A 194 -12.98 -26.66 -64.54
CA SER A 194 -13.93 -27.27 -63.61
C SER A 194 -13.32 -27.79 -62.30
N ASP A 195 -12.00 -27.87 -62.18
CA ASP A 195 -11.32 -28.59 -61.09
C ASP A 195 -11.04 -27.61 -59.95
N THR A 196 -12.07 -27.23 -59.20
CA THR A 196 -11.93 -26.33 -58.05
C THR A 196 -12.92 -26.74 -56.99
N SER A 197 -12.46 -26.80 -55.76
CA SER A 197 -13.28 -27.14 -54.59
C SER A 197 -13.68 -25.87 -53.86
N PHE A 198 -12.71 -25.01 -53.53
CA PHE A 198 -12.98 -23.71 -52.92
C PHE A 198 -12.00 -22.63 -53.37
N THR A 199 -12.37 -21.38 -53.09
CA THR A 199 -11.53 -20.21 -53.33
C THR A 199 -11.85 -19.12 -52.31
N LEU A 200 -10.83 -18.72 -51.55
CA LEU A 200 -10.79 -17.47 -50.81
C LEU A 200 -10.05 -16.44 -51.67
N SER A 201 -10.69 -15.31 -51.98
CA SER A 201 -10.18 -14.34 -52.96
C SER A 201 -10.61 -12.92 -52.68
N ILE A 202 -10.03 -11.96 -53.40
CA ILE A 202 -10.50 -10.59 -53.52
C ILE A 202 -11.01 -10.38 -54.94
N LYS A 203 -12.21 -9.81 -55.09
CA LYS A 203 -12.80 -9.48 -56.38
C LYS A 203 -13.45 -8.10 -56.34
N ASN A 204 -12.90 -7.16 -57.11
CA ASN A 204 -13.44 -5.80 -57.31
C ASN A 204 -13.84 -5.10 -55.99
N GLY A 205 -12.92 -5.05 -55.02
CA GLY A 205 -13.12 -4.39 -53.73
C GLY A 205 -13.81 -5.24 -52.66
N SER A 206 -14.10 -6.52 -52.93
CA SER A 206 -14.72 -7.42 -51.96
C SER A 206 -13.87 -8.67 -51.73
N ALA A 207 -13.62 -9.01 -50.47
CA ALA A 207 -13.22 -10.37 -50.10
C ALA A 207 -14.38 -11.33 -50.40
N GLN A 208 -14.07 -12.52 -50.91
CA GLN A 208 -15.02 -13.53 -51.33
C GLN A 208 -14.56 -14.90 -50.86
N PHE A 209 -15.48 -15.65 -50.24
CA PHE A 209 -15.32 -17.07 -50.00
C PHE A 209 -16.32 -17.82 -50.88
N ALA A 210 -15.79 -18.56 -51.84
CA ALA A 210 -16.56 -19.34 -52.79
C ALA A 210 -16.27 -20.83 -52.62
N VAL A 211 -17.34 -21.63 -52.63
CA VAL A 211 -17.24 -23.09 -52.63
C VAL A 211 -17.96 -23.67 -53.83
N LYS A 212 -17.38 -24.71 -54.41
CA LYS A 212 -17.97 -25.48 -55.50
C LYS A 212 -18.52 -26.79 -54.95
N LEU A 213 -19.76 -27.06 -55.31
CA LEU A 213 -20.51 -28.21 -54.86
C LEU A 213 -20.43 -29.36 -55.87
N SER A 214 -20.66 -30.59 -55.42
CA SER A 214 -20.62 -31.80 -56.26
C SER A 214 -21.63 -31.81 -57.42
N ASN A 215 -22.63 -30.93 -57.39
CA ASN A 215 -23.58 -30.67 -58.49
C ASN A 215 -23.13 -29.54 -59.44
N ALA A 216 -21.87 -29.12 -59.36
CA ALA A 216 -21.22 -28.03 -60.10
C ALA A 216 -21.71 -26.60 -59.77
N GLN A 217 -22.60 -26.41 -58.80
CA GLN A 217 -23.00 -25.08 -58.34
C GLN A 217 -21.89 -24.42 -57.52
N THR A 218 -21.65 -23.12 -57.73
CA THR A 218 -20.77 -22.31 -56.89
C THR A 218 -21.61 -21.40 -55.99
N ILE A 219 -21.32 -21.44 -54.69
CA ILE A 219 -21.94 -20.55 -53.69
C ILE A 219 -20.86 -19.61 -53.18
N THR A 220 -21.15 -18.32 -53.13
CA THR A 220 -20.17 -17.29 -52.75
C THR A 220 -20.77 -16.36 -51.70
N SER A 221 -20.03 -16.16 -50.61
CA SER A 221 -20.26 -15.07 -49.65
C SER A 221 -19.22 -13.98 -49.88
N SER A 222 -19.58 -12.71 -49.70
CA SER A 222 -18.71 -11.57 -49.99
C SER A 222 -18.87 -10.43 -49.00
N ALA A 223 -17.77 -9.73 -48.71
CA ALA A 223 -17.74 -8.53 -47.86
C ALA A 223 -16.68 -7.55 -48.38
N LYS A 224 -16.83 -6.25 -48.09
CA LYS A 224 -15.89 -5.22 -48.55
C LYS A 224 -14.51 -5.41 -47.91
N ILE A 225 -13.44 -5.18 -48.66
CA ILE A 225 -12.06 -5.16 -48.16
C ILE A 225 -11.32 -3.95 -48.76
N ASP A 226 -10.46 -3.33 -47.96
CA ASP A 226 -9.69 -2.14 -48.35
C ASP A 226 -8.23 -2.51 -48.68
N ALA A 227 -7.58 -1.70 -49.53
CA ALA A 227 -6.17 -1.89 -49.87
C ALA A 227 -5.25 -1.29 -48.80
N ASN A 228 -4.05 -1.87 -48.65
CA ASN A 228 -2.96 -1.47 -47.76
C ASN A 228 -3.26 -1.60 -46.26
N VAL A 229 -4.31 -2.34 -45.89
CA VAL A 229 -4.70 -2.62 -44.49
C VAL A 229 -4.59 -4.13 -44.26
N TRP A 230 -3.96 -4.54 -43.16
CA TRP A 230 -4.00 -5.95 -42.74
C TRP A 230 -5.43 -6.33 -42.39
N THR A 231 -5.94 -7.40 -42.98
CA THR A 231 -7.27 -7.94 -42.70
C THR A 231 -7.16 -9.45 -42.55
N HIS A 232 -7.68 -10.01 -41.46
CA HIS A 232 -7.85 -11.46 -41.35
C HIS A 232 -9.09 -11.84 -42.14
N VAL A 233 -8.95 -12.69 -43.16
CA VAL A 233 -10.07 -13.11 -44.02
C VAL A 233 -10.30 -14.60 -43.78
N GLY A 234 -11.49 -14.96 -43.32
CA GLY A 234 -11.87 -16.34 -43.01
C GLY A 234 -13.13 -16.79 -43.72
N GLY A 235 -13.24 -18.07 -44.04
CA GLY A 235 -14.40 -18.69 -44.64
C GLY A 235 -14.78 -19.98 -43.91
N ILE A 236 -16.08 -20.22 -43.71
CA ILE A 236 -16.59 -21.51 -43.19
C ILE A 236 -17.71 -22.02 -44.09
N TYR A 237 -17.61 -23.27 -44.50
CA TYR A 237 -18.71 -24.06 -45.03
C TYR A 237 -19.03 -25.21 -44.06
N ASP A 238 -20.27 -25.28 -43.59
CA ASP A 238 -20.75 -26.28 -42.61
C ASP A 238 -21.74 -27.30 -43.22
N GLY A 239 -21.80 -27.37 -44.55
CA GLY A 239 -22.74 -28.22 -45.27
C GLY A 239 -24.09 -27.55 -45.53
N ARG A 240 -24.39 -26.43 -44.88
CA ARG A 240 -25.65 -25.70 -45.02
C ARG A 240 -25.46 -24.24 -45.42
N PHE A 241 -24.37 -23.62 -45.00
CA PHE A 241 -24.10 -22.21 -45.19
C PHE A 241 -22.65 -21.96 -45.53
N VAL A 242 -22.42 -21.01 -46.43
CA VAL A 242 -21.12 -20.42 -46.72
C VAL A 242 -21.04 -19.10 -45.98
N ARG A 243 -20.15 -19.01 -45.00
CA ARG A 243 -19.93 -17.82 -44.17
C ARG A 243 -18.59 -17.20 -44.49
N LEU A 244 -18.53 -15.87 -44.49
CA LEU A 244 -17.32 -15.09 -44.64
C LEU A 244 -17.12 -14.25 -43.37
N PHE A 245 -15.88 -14.21 -42.91
CA PHE A 245 -15.44 -13.50 -41.73
C PHE A 245 -14.33 -12.52 -42.10
N LEU A 246 -14.35 -11.33 -41.51
CA LEU A 246 -13.25 -10.36 -41.57
C LEU A 246 -12.86 -9.98 -40.13
N ASN A 247 -11.58 -10.02 -39.81
CA ASN A 247 -11.03 -9.73 -38.47
C ASN A 247 -11.67 -10.55 -37.34
N GLY A 248 -12.16 -11.75 -37.64
CA GLY A 248 -12.83 -12.65 -36.69
C GLY A 248 -14.35 -12.49 -36.62
N GLU A 249 -14.92 -11.41 -37.18
CA GLU A 249 -16.36 -11.15 -37.18
C GLU A 249 -17.04 -11.69 -38.45
N GLN A 250 -18.24 -12.24 -38.34
CA GLN A 250 -19.01 -12.76 -39.49
C GLN A 250 -19.69 -11.63 -40.28
N PHE A 251 -19.22 -11.35 -41.50
CA PHE A 251 -19.79 -10.29 -42.36
C PHE A 251 -20.86 -10.77 -43.35
N GLY A 252 -20.89 -12.06 -43.69
CA GLY A 252 -21.82 -12.56 -44.70
C GLY A 252 -22.11 -14.04 -44.58
N GLN A 253 -23.34 -14.44 -44.92
CA GLN A 253 -23.77 -15.83 -44.93
C GLN A 253 -24.72 -16.09 -46.10
N VAL A 254 -24.49 -17.17 -46.85
CA VAL A 254 -25.35 -17.62 -47.95
C VAL A 254 -25.76 -19.07 -47.74
N SER A 255 -27.05 -19.37 -47.86
CA SER A 255 -27.57 -20.74 -47.73
C SER A 255 -27.26 -21.58 -48.97
N VAL A 256 -26.89 -22.83 -48.75
CA VAL A 256 -26.69 -23.81 -49.82
C VAL A 256 -28.01 -24.53 -50.14
N PRO A 257 -28.50 -24.43 -51.39
CA PRO A 257 -29.66 -25.22 -51.83
C PRO A 257 -29.36 -26.72 -51.76
N SER A 258 -30.34 -27.52 -51.32
CA SER A 258 -30.21 -28.99 -51.26
C SER A 258 -29.05 -29.50 -50.37
N ALA A 259 -28.65 -28.73 -49.36
CA ALA A 259 -27.61 -29.01 -48.37
C ALA A 259 -27.59 -30.46 -47.78
N ALA A 260 -28.74 -31.14 -47.74
CA ALA A 260 -28.84 -32.51 -47.25
C ALA A 260 -28.08 -33.52 -48.14
N THR A 261 -28.07 -33.33 -49.47
CA THR A 261 -27.62 -34.33 -50.45
C THR A 261 -26.36 -33.93 -51.21
N VAL A 262 -25.79 -32.75 -50.94
CA VAL A 262 -24.67 -32.19 -51.70
C VAL A 262 -23.48 -31.95 -50.77
N THR A 263 -22.28 -32.21 -51.29
CA THR A 263 -20.98 -31.99 -50.62
C THR A 263 -20.13 -31.03 -51.47
N LEU A 264 -18.98 -30.61 -50.96
CA LEU A 264 -17.96 -29.97 -51.78
C LEU A 264 -17.51 -30.90 -52.91
N SER A 265 -17.08 -30.30 -54.02
CA SER A 265 -16.41 -31.01 -55.10
C SER A 265 -15.08 -31.56 -54.59
N ASP A 266 -15.00 -32.88 -54.48
CA ASP A 266 -13.76 -33.58 -54.17
C ASP A 266 -12.87 -33.63 -55.43
N ILE A 267 -11.65 -33.13 -55.33
CA ILE A 267 -10.68 -33.04 -56.43
C ILE A 267 -9.30 -33.45 -55.92
N SER A 268 -8.50 -34.11 -56.75
CA SER A 268 -7.08 -34.35 -56.46
C SER A 268 -6.29 -33.17 -57.04
N ALA A 269 -6.01 -32.18 -56.19
CA ALA A 269 -5.40 -30.94 -56.61
C ALA A 269 -4.62 -30.25 -55.48
N PRO A 270 -3.51 -29.57 -55.80
CA PRO A 270 -2.77 -28.81 -54.82
C PRO A 270 -3.55 -27.62 -54.26
N ILE A 271 -3.17 -27.18 -53.07
CA ILE A 271 -3.55 -25.87 -52.53
C ILE A 271 -2.60 -24.82 -53.11
N HIS A 272 -3.17 -23.76 -53.67
CA HIS A 272 -2.44 -22.59 -54.15
C HIS A 272 -2.75 -21.38 -53.28
N ILE A 273 -1.71 -20.76 -52.75
CA ILE A 273 -1.78 -19.55 -51.94
C ILE A 273 -1.15 -18.40 -52.74
N GLY A 274 -1.88 -17.28 -52.81
CA GLY A 274 -1.47 -16.03 -53.46
C GLY A 274 -1.52 -16.00 -54.99
N HIS A 275 -1.81 -17.11 -55.68
CA HIS A 275 -1.85 -17.14 -57.14
C HIS A 275 -2.74 -18.25 -57.71
N ASN A 276 -3.29 -18.03 -58.92
CA ASN A 276 -3.89 -19.09 -59.73
C ASN A 276 -2.99 -19.45 -60.92
N PRO A 277 -2.24 -20.57 -60.87
CA PRO A 277 -1.27 -20.91 -61.93
C PRO A 277 -1.91 -21.10 -63.31
N GLN A 278 -3.22 -21.36 -63.36
CA GLN A 278 -3.99 -21.58 -64.57
C GLN A 278 -4.57 -20.29 -65.16
N ASN A 279 -4.51 -19.17 -64.42
CA ASN A 279 -4.90 -17.85 -64.89
C ASN A 279 -4.05 -16.76 -64.22
N THR A 280 -2.97 -16.37 -64.90
CA THR A 280 -1.98 -15.40 -64.40
C THR A 280 -2.53 -14.00 -64.10
N ASN A 281 -3.77 -13.70 -64.51
CA ASN A 281 -4.46 -12.46 -64.15
C ASN A 281 -5.11 -12.51 -62.75
N GLN A 282 -5.13 -13.67 -62.09
CA GLN A 282 -5.75 -13.87 -60.77
C GLN A 282 -4.72 -13.97 -59.64
N ARG A 283 -3.67 -13.15 -59.72
CA ARG A 283 -2.59 -13.10 -58.72
C ARG A 283 -2.91 -12.16 -57.58
N PHE A 284 -2.56 -12.54 -56.35
CA PHE A 284 -2.49 -11.63 -55.22
C PHE A 284 -1.40 -10.59 -55.44
N LYS A 285 -1.63 -9.39 -54.94
CA LYS A 285 -0.64 -8.32 -54.90
C LYS A 285 -0.54 -7.82 -53.47
N GLY A 286 0.57 -8.09 -52.79
CA GLY A 286 0.78 -7.70 -51.40
C GLY A 286 1.26 -8.87 -50.52
N LEU A 287 0.92 -8.82 -49.24
CA LEU A 287 1.39 -9.76 -48.23
C LEU A 287 0.31 -10.75 -47.82
N ILE A 288 0.68 -12.02 -47.63
CA ILE A 288 -0.15 -13.06 -46.99
C ILE A 288 0.65 -13.68 -45.85
N ASP A 289 -0.05 -13.95 -44.75
CA ASP A 289 0.51 -14.51 -43.54
C ASP A 289 -0.51 -15.40 -42.79
N GLU A 290 -0.05 -16.23 -41.85
CA GLU A 290 -0.90 -17.03 -40.94
C GLU A 290 -2.03 -17.81 -41.67
N VAL A 291 -1.67 -18.62 -42.68
CA VAL A 291 -2.65 -19.33 -43.51
C VAL A 291 -3.06 -20.64 -42.85
N TRP A 292 -4.34 -20.77 -42.51
CA TRP A 292 -4.90 -21.93 -41.84
C TRP A 292 -6.01 -22.60 -42.68
N LEU A 293 -6.04 -23.94 -42.66
CA LEU A 293 -7.00 -24.75 -43.41
C LEU A 293 -7.51 -25.91 -42.55
N SER A 294 -8.81 -26.18 -42.60
CA SER A 294 -9.44 -27.30 -41.89
C SER A 294 -10.49 -28.00 -42.73
N ALA A 295 -10.44 -29.33 -42.72
CA ALA A 295 -11.48 -30.22 -43.25
C ALA A 295 -12.46 -30.70 -42.16
N SER A 296 -12.31 -30.23 -40.93
CA SER A 296 -13.18 -30.55 -39.79
C SER A 296 -14.19 -29.43 -39.50
N PRO A 297 -15.33 -29.74 -38.83
CA PRO A 297 -16.28 -28.72 -38.40
C PRO A 297 -15.58 -27.62 -37.59
N SER A 298 -15.73 -26.37 -38.01
CA SER A 298 -15.13 -25.20 -37.38
C SER A 298 -16.22 -24.17 -37.03
N THR A 299 -15.93 -23.29 -36.08
CA THR A 299 -16.89 -22.30 -35.58
C THR A 299 -16.41 -20.88 -35.85
N GLY A 300 -17.31 -19.90 -35.75
CA GLY A 300 -16.91 -18.49 -35.79
C GLY A 300 -15.90 -18.13 -34.70
N ALA A 301 -16.00 -18.74 -33.51
CA ALA A 301 -15.03 -18.56 -32.42
C ALA A 301 -13.62 -19.03 -32.82
N THR A 302 -13.50 -20.14 -33.56
CA THR A 302 -12.21 -20.61 -34.10
C THR A 302 -11.60 -19.59 -35.06
N ILE A 303 -12.41 -18.95 -35.91
CA ILE A 303 -11.94 -17.92 -36.85
C ILE A 303 -11.57 -16.61 -36.11
N ALA A 304 -12.25 -16.29 -35.00
CA ALA A 304 -11.89 -15.18 -34.14
C ALA A 304 -10.56 -15.45 -33.41
N GLU A 305 -10.35 -16.66 -32.87
CA GLU A 305 -9.09 -17.06 -32.25
C GLU A 305 -7.91 -16.95 -33.23
N LEU A 306 -8.09 -17.39 -34.48
CA LEU A 306 -7.07 -17.25 -35.55
C LEU A 306 -6.78 -15.79 -35.93
N SER A 307 -7.71 -14.87 -35.68
CA SER A 307 -7.46 -13.44 -35.91
C SER A 307 -6.70 -12.79 -34.76
N CYS A 308 -6.61 -13.42 -33.58
CA CYS A 308 -5.90 -12.84 -32.45
C CYS A 308 -4.37 -13.00 -32.60
N ILE A 309 -3.68 -11.89 -32.81
CA ILE A 309 -2.22 -11.82 -32.76
C ILE A 309 -1.81 -11.15 -31.45
N LYS A 310 -1.27 -11.95 -30.52
CA LYS A 310 -0.76 -11.44 -29.24
C LYS A 310 0.56 -10.70 -29.46
N GLN A 311 0.69 -9.53 -28.86
CA GLN A 311 1.93 -8.75 -28.88
C GLN A 311 2.26 -8.30 -27.45
N PRO A 312 3.55 -8.19 -27.08
CA PRO A 312 3.94 -7.66 -25.78
C PRO A 312 3.32 -6.29 -25.54
N ALA A 313 2.67 -6.09 -24.40
CA ALA A 313 2.16 -4.78 -24.03
C ALA A 313 3.30 -3.77 -23.88
N THR A 314 2.99 -2.49 -24.01
CA THR A 314 3.96 -1.41 -23.78
C THR A 314 3.57 -0.59 -22.57
N ILE A 315 4.54 -0.28 -21.71
CA ILE A 315 4.36 0.56 -20.53
C ILE A 315 5.04 1.91 -20.77
N ALA A 316 4.33 2.98 -20.44
CA ALA A 316 4.85 4.33 -20.41
C ALA A 316 4.50 5.00 -19.08
N VAL A 317 5.37 5.88 -18.60
CA VAL A 317 5.12 6.68 -17.40
C VAL A 317 5.19 8.14 -17.78
N THR A 318 4.18 8.92 -17.42
CA THR A 318 4.21 10.37 -17.53
C THR A 318 4.10 11.01 -16.14
N GLN A 319 4.78 12.13 -15.95
CA GLN A 319 4.79 12.87 -14.69
C GLN A 319 4.33 14.31 -14.97
N SER A 320 3.43 14.82 -14.13
CA SER A 320 2.88 16.18 -14.29
C SER A 320 3.81 17.29 -13.77
N THR A 321 4.73 16.95 -12.86
CA THR A 321 5.70 17.86 -12.26
C THR A 321 7.11 17.51 -12.70
N THR A 322 7.96 18.49 -12.99
CA THR A 322 9.38 18.27 -13.25
C THR A 322 10.22 18.97 -12.18
N GLY A 323 11.08 18.21 -11.51
CA GLY A 323 12.00 18.69 -10.47
C GLY A 323 11.53 18.49 -9.02
N PRO A 324 12.24 19.07 -8.04
CA PRO A 324 11.97 18.87 -6.62
C PRO A 324 10.59 19.37 -6.19
N VAL A 325 9.81 18.50 -5.56
CA VAL A 325 8.45 18.74 -5.06
C VAL A 325 8.52 19.18 -3.60
N PRO A 326 7.99 20.36 -3.23
CA PRO A 326 7.95 20.81 -1.84
C PRO A 326 7.14 19.87 -0.93
N PRO A 327 7.43 19.84 0.39
CA PRO A 327 6.62 19.11 1.35
C PRO A 327 5.12 19.44 1.25
N ASN A 328 4.30 18.43 1.51
CA ASN A 328 2.84 18.44 1.47
C ASN A 328 2.25 18.91 0.11
N THR A 329 3.05 18.87 -0.96
CA THR A 329 2.60 19.15 -2.33
C THR A 329 2.45 17.83 -3.10
N PRO A 330 1.26 17.53 -3.66
CA PRO A 330 1.07 16.32 -4.46
C PRO A 330 1.71 16.47 -5.84
N ALA A 331 2.36 15.40 -6.31
CA ALA A 331 2.82 15.19 -7.67
C ALA A 331 2.03 14.04 -8.29
N SER A 332 1.58 14.19 -9.53
CA SER A 332 0.80 13.18 -10.22
C SER A 332 1.63 12.47 -11.27
N TYR A 333 1.47 11.15 -11.32
CA TYR A 333 2.02 10.25 -12.30
C TYR A 333 0.88 9.54 -13.00
N ASP A 334 1.09 9.17 -14.24
CA ASP A 334 0.20 8.30 -14.99
C ASP A 334 1.02 7.18 -15.59
N ILE A 335 0.75 5.96 -15.13
CA ILE A 335 1.32 4.73 -15.68
C ILE A 335 0.35 4.22 -16.74
N ALA A 336 0.74 4.32 -18.00
CA ALA A 336 -0.05 3.89 -19.13
C ALA A 336 0.42 2.51 -19.62
N VAL A 337 -0.53 1.61 -19.87
CA VAL A 337 -0.29 0.25 -20.40
C VAL A 337 -1.10 0.06 -21.66
N THR A 338 -0.42 -0.10 -22.79
CA THR A 338 -1.06 -0.34 -24.07
C THR A 338 -1.13 -1.83 -24.36
N ASN A 339 -2.36 -2.34 -24.55
CA ASN A 339 -2.60 -3.67 -25.07
C ASN A 339 -2.32 -3.64 -26.59
N ASN A 340 -1.15 -4.16 -26.99
CA ASN A 340 -0.71 -4.15 -28.40
C ASN A 340 -1.28 -5.31 -29.23
N ASN A 341 -2.15 -6.14 -28.64
CA ASN A 341 -2.78 -7.22 -29.38
C ASN A 341 -3.55 -6.69 -30.59
N VAL A 342 -3.63 -7.51 -31.65
CA VAL A 342 -4.29 -7.17 -32.91
C VAL A 342 -5.32 -8.24 -33.25
N GLY A 343 -6.46 -7.81 -33.80
CA GLY A 343 -7.57 -8.71 -34.17
C GLY A 343 -8.52 -8.97 -33.00
N ALA A 344 -9.20 -10.12 -33.02
CA ALA A 344 -10.23 -10.47 -32.03
C ALA A 344 -9.63 -11.22 -30.84
N CYS A 345 -8.73 -10.58 -30.11
CA CYS A 345 -8.22 -11.11 -28.84
C CYS A 345 -9.18 -10.78 -27.68
N ASP A 346 -9.17 -11.64 -26.67
CA ASP A 346 -9.82 -11.33 -25.39
C ASP A 346 -9.21 -10.06 -24.76
N ASP A 347 -10.03 -9.32 -24.02
CA ASP A 347 -9.59 -8.11 -23.35
C ASP A 347 -8.58 -8.41 -22.22
N ALA A 348 -7.57 -7.57 -22.09
CA ALA A 348 -6.57 -7.69 -21.04
C ALA A 348 -7.08 -7.11 -19.71
N ASN A 349 -6.59 -7.63 -18.58
CA ASN A 349 -7.02 -7.19 -17.25
C ASN A 349 -5.81 -6.84 -16.42
N TYR A 350 -5.44 -5.56 -16.39
CA TYR A 350 -4.18 -5.15 -15.77
C TYR A 350 -4.33 -4.84 -14.28
N PHE A 351 -3.36 -5.29 -13.49
CA PHE A 351 -3.23 -5.03 -12.07
C PHE A 351 -1.90 -4.35 -11.78
N LEU A 352 -1.93 -3.26 -10.98
CA LEU A 352 -0.76 -2.48 -10.59
C LEU A 352 -0.34 -2.80 -9.15
N SER A 353 0.94 -3.15 -8.98
CA SER A 353 1.61 -3.23 -7.70
C SER A 353 2.71 -2.19 -7.60
N ILE A 354 2.71 -1.35 -6.56
CA ILE A 354 3.80 -0.42 -6.25
C ILE A 354 4.52 -0.93 -4.99
N PHE A 355 5.86 -0.98 -5.04
CA PHE A 355 6.68 -1.50 -3.96
C PHE A 355 7.52 -0.38 -3.34
N GLY A 356 7.82 -0.55 -2.05
CA GLY A 356 8.66 0.37 -1.28
C GLY A 356 7.83 1.39 -0.50
N GLY A 357 7.88 1.27 0.83
CA GLY A 357 7.43 2.34 1.73
C GLY A 357 8.62 3.25 2.01
N VAL A 358 8.57 4.49 1.54
CA VAL A 358 9.56 5.51 1.89
C VAL A 358 9.00 6.31 3.07
N PRO A 359 9.70 6.37 4.22
CA PRO A 359 9.27 7.19 5.35
C PRO A 359 9.00 8.64 4.92
N GLY A 360 7.83 9.14 5.28
CA GLY A 360 7.41 10.50 4.92
C GLY A 360 6.78 10.64 3.53
N LEU A 361 6.73 9.60 2.68
CA LEU A 361 5.97 9.63 1.42
C LEU A 361 4.61 8.95 1.56
N SER A 362 3.59 9.58 0.99
CA SER A 362 2.27 9.00 0.74
C SER A 362 2.15 8.69 -0.75
N ILE A 363 1.78 7.46 -1.08
CA ILE A 363 1.63 6.96 -2.45
C ILE A 363 0.19 6.46 -2.59
N LEU A 364 -0.58 7.14 -3.42
CA LEU A 364 -2.01 6.93 -3.57
C LEU A 364 -2.33 6.63 -5.05
N PRO A 365 -2.40 5.35 -5.45
CA PRO A 365 -2.98 4.98 -6.73
C PRO A 365 -4.50 5.19 -6.69
N ASP A 366 -5.06 5.89 -7.69
CA ASP A 366 -6.52 6.11 -7.80
C ASP A 366 -7.26 4.79 -8.05
N THR A 367 -6.63 3.90 -8.81
CA THR A 367 -7.03 2.51 -8.99
C THR A 367 -5.80 1.61 -9.07
N THR A 368 -5.93 0.37 -8.62
CA THR A 368 -4.91 -0.68 -8.79
C THR A 368 -5.33 -1.74 -9.81
N PHE A 369 -6.53 -1.63 -10.38
CA PHE A 369 -7.07 -2.61 -11.32
C PHE A 369 -7.85 -1.93 -12.44
N VAL A 370 -7.54 -2.31 -13.68
CA VAL A 370 -8.27 -1.87 -14.88
C VAL A 370 -8.66 -3.11 -15.69
N PRO A 371 -9.95 -3.52 -15.67
CA PRO A 371 -10.44 -4.64 -16.45
C PRO A 371 -10.74 -4.26 -17.91
N GLU A 372 -10.96 -5.28 -18.74
CA GLU A 372 -11.57 -5.15 -20.08
C GLU A 372 -10.82 -4.16 -21.02
N VAL A 373 -9.48 -4.23 -21.00
CA VAL A 373 -8.64 -3.40 -21.86
C VAL A 373 -8.55 -4.01 -23.25
N ALA A 374 -9.37 -3.48 -24.17
CA ALA A 374 -9.46 -3.97 -25.54
C ALA A 374 -8.13 -3.86 -26.31
N SER A 375 -7.98 -4.75 -27.30
CA SER A 375 -6.85 -4.76 -28.23
C SER A 375 -6.64 -3.41 -28.92
N GLY A 376 -5.41 -2.91 -28.93
CA GLY A 376 -5.02 -1.61 -29.49
C GLY A 376 -5.36 -0.40 -28.61
N THR A 377 -5.83 -0.60 -27.37
CA THR A 377 -6.17 0.49 -26.44
C THR A 377 -5.19 0.59 -25.27
N THR A 378 -5.23 1.73 -24.57
CA THR A 378 -4.34 2.04 -23.45
C THR A 378 -5.14 2.18 -22.16
N ALA A 379 -4.74 1.44 -21.14
CA ALA A 379 -5.20 1.60 -19.76
C ALA A 379 -4.29 2.57 -19.01
N HIS A 380 -4.85 3.24 -18.01
CA HIS A 380 -4.16 4.27 -17.23
C HIS A 380 -4.31 3.98 -15.74
N PHE A 381 -3.19 4.11 -15.03
CA PHE A 381 -3.14 4.09 -13.56
C PHE A 381 -2.63 5.45 -13.07
N PRO A 382 -3.53 6.38 -12.72
CA PRO A 382 -3.15 7.61 -12.07
C PRO A 382 -2.61 7.31 -10.66
N VAL A 383 -1.46 7.89 -10.33
CA VAL A 383 -0.83 7.75 -9.02
C VAL A 383 -0.47 9.14 -8.50
N THR A 384 -0.94 9.47 -7.29
CA THR A 384 -0.56 10.70 -6.60
C THR A 384 0.47 10.38 -5.53
N ILE A 385 1.60 11.07 -5.56
CA ILE A 385 2.67 10.96 -4.56
C ILE A 385 2.83 12.31 -3.87
N SER A 386 2.91 12.33 -2.54
CA SER A 386 3.23 13.53 -1.76
C SER A 386 4.18 13.19 -0.61
N GLY A 387 5.20 14.00 -0.39
CA GLY A 387 6.10 13.87 0.77
C GLY A 387 5.77 14.85 1.88
N THR A 388 5.89 14.48 3.15
CA THR A 388 5.81 15.40 4.30
C THR A 388 7.17 16.04 4.60
N GLU A 389 7.27 16.93 5.60
CA GLU A 389 8.58 17.43 6.04
C GLU A 389 9.53 16.33 6.57
N GLU A 390 9.01 15.13 6.85
CA GLU A 390 9.82 13.97 7.25
C GLU A 390 10.56 13.33 6.09
N ALA A 391 10.08 13.51 4.85
CA ALA A 391 10.70 12.89 3.68
C ALA A 391 12.15 13.37 3.52
N GLU A 392 13.05 12.45 3.19
CA GLU A 392 14.43 12.84 2.83
C GLU A 392 14.40 13.67 1.56
N PRO A 393 15.14 14.78 1.49
CA PRO A 393 15.33 15.50 0.24
C PRO A 393 16.10 14.64 -0.77
N GLY A 394 15.77 14.78 -2.05
CA GLY A 394 16.40 14.05 -3.14
C GLY A 394 15.45 13.12 -3.88
N VAL A 395 16.02 12.31 -4.78
CA VAL A 395 15.26 11.43 -5.68
C VAL A 395 14.94 10.11 -4.98
N HIS A 396 13.65 9.77 -4.97
CA HIS A 396 13.09 8.51 -4.49
C HIS A 396 12.60 7.70 -5.67
N GLU A 397 13.15 6.50 -5.83
CA GLU A 397 12.72 5.55 -6.86
C GLU A 397 11.71 4.57 -6.27
N LEU A 398 10.50 4.58 -6.82
CA LEU A 398 9.38 3.76 -6.37
C LEU A 398 9.08 2.70 -7.45
N PRO A 399 9.64 1.49 -7.33
CA PRO A 399 9.45 0.44 -8.31
C PRO A 399 7.98 -0.01 -8.35
N PHE A 400 7.48 -0.30 -9.55
CA PHE A 400 6.17 -0.87 -9.75
C PHE A 400 6.20 -2.04 -10.74
N GLN A 401 5.19 -2.88 -10.67
CA GLN A 401 4.95 -4.01 -11.56
C GLN A 401 3.50 -4.01 -12.03
N ILE A 402 3.32 -4.48 -13.26
CA ILE A 402 2.02 -4.69 -13.88
C ILE A 402 1.91 -6.14 -14.30
N ASP A 403 0.80 -6.75 -13.92
CA ASP A 403 0.47 -8.14 -14.21
C ASP A 403 -0.89 -8.20 -14.91
N ASP A 404 -1.11 -9.25 -15.71
CA ASP A 404 -2.48 -9.64 -16.06
C ASP A 404 -3.09 -10.41 -14.89
N PHE A 405 -4.19 -9.89 -14.38
CA PHE A 405 -4.83 -10.33 -13.15
C PHE A 405 -5.36 -11.77 -13.21
N PHE A 406 -5.95 -12.18 -14.34
CA PHE A 406 -6.62 -13.48 -14.40
C PHE A 406 -5.65 -14.62 -14.72
N VAL A 407 -4.64 -14.35 -15.54
CA VAL A 407 -3.63 -15.37 -15.89
C VAL A 407 -2.39 -15.32 -14.99
N GLY A 408 -2.20 -14.26 -14.21
CA GLY A 408 -1.03 -14.08 -13.34
C GLY A 408 0.27 -13.91 -14.14
N GLU A 409 0.16 -13.40 -15.36
CA GLU A 409 1.29 -13.22 -16.28
C GLU A 409 1.94 -11.85 -16.04
N PHE A 410 3.25 -11.84 -15.88
CA PHE A 410 4.02 -10.60 -15.76
C PHE A 410 4.01 -9.85 -17.10
N ILE A 411 3.52 -8.61 -17.08
CA ILE A 411 3.44 -7.75 -18.27
C ILE A 411 4.65 -6.84 -18.36
N GLY A 412 5.06 -6.26 -17.23
CA GLY A 412 6.24 -5.41 -17.18
C GLY A 412 6.39 -4.67 -15.85
N SER A 413 7.47 -3.90 -15.75
CA SER A 413 7.81 -3.14 -14.55
C SER A 413 8.44 -1.80 -14.90
N GLY A 414 8.42 -0.87 -13.96
CA GLY A 414 9.10 0.42 -14.07
C GLY A 414 9.39 1.01 -12.70
N SER A 415 9.75 2.30 -12.68
CA SER A 415 9.94 3.07 -11.45
C SER A 415 9.33 4.44 -11.60
N LEU A 416 8.64 4.91 -10.55
CA LEU A 416 8.26 6.32 -10.42
C LEU A 416 9.39 7.06 -9.72
N SER A 417 9.92 8.09 -10.38
CA SER A 417 10.98 8.94 -9.82
C SER A 417 10.34 10.17 -9.16
N PHE A 418 10.34 10.22 -7.83
CA PHE A 418 9.82 11.34 -7.03
C PHE A 418 10.97 12.10 -6.40
N GLU A 419 11.21 13.33 -6.86
CA GLU A 419 12.23 14.20 -6.27
C GLU A 419 11.60 15.03 -5.14
N SER A 420 11.94 14.74 -3.89
CA SER A 420 11.53 15.52 -2.74
C SER A 420 12.43 16.75 -2.59
N ALA A 421 11.85 17.94 -2.53
CA ALA A 421 12.62 19.16 -2.28
C ALA A 421 13.10 19.22 -0.83
N ALA A 422 14.29 19.78 -0.62
CA ALA A 422 14.68 20.21 0.71
C ALA A 422 13.65 21.25 1.21
N PRO A 423 13.07 21.10 2.41
CA PRO A 423 12.15 22.09 2.92
C PRO A 423 12.84 23.45 3.01
N THR A 424 12.16 24.52 2.56
CA THR A 424 12.72 25.88 2.61
C THR A 424 12.34 26.57 3.91
N GLY A 425 13.26 27.37 4.45
CA GLY A 425 13.07 28.02 5.75
C GLY A 425 13.31 27.07 6.93
N CYS A 426 12.80 27.45 8.11
CA CYS A 426 12.93 26.66 9.33
C CYS A 426 11.72 25.73 9.50
N PHE A 427 11.99 24.44 9.75
CA PHE A 427 10.99 23.37 9.82
C PHE A 427 11.45 22.29 10.81
N VAL A 428 10.51 21.58 11.45
CA VAL A 428 10.81 20.54 12.44
C VAL A 428 10.53 19.16 11.82
N ARG A 429 11.49 18.25 11.89
CA ARG A 429 11.36 16.82 11.56
C ARG A 429 10.98 16.04 12.80
N THR A 430 9.69 15.73 12.94
CA THR A 430 9.07 14.98 14.01
C THR A 430 9.83 13.69 14.35
N GLY A 431 10.21 12.88 13.35
CA GLY A 431 10.91 11.61 13.54
C GLY A 431 12.35 11.73 14.03
N ARG A 432 12.90 12.94 14.01
CA ARG A 432 14.28 13.26 14.41
C ARG A 432 14.39 14.18 15.62
N GLU A 433 13.36 14.97 15.89
CA GLU A 433 13.42 16.05 16.89
C GLU A 433 12.39 15.87 18.01
N LEU A 434 11.31 15.11 17.77
CA LEU A 434 10.18 14.95 18.70
C LEU A 434 9.95 13.52 19.16
N PHE A 435 9.95 12.56 18.25
CA PHE A 435 9.76 11.15 18.56
C PHE A 435 10.73 10.30 17.74
N VAL A 436 11.91 10.06 18.30
CA VAL A 436 12.99 9.33 17.64
C VAL A 436 12.80 7.83 17.86
N LYS A 437 12.39 7.13 16.82
CA LYS A 437 12.09 5.67 16.85
C LYS A 437 12.77 4.86 15.75
N HIS A 438 13.62 5.51 14.95
CA HIS A 438 14.31 4.88 13.85
C HIS A 438 15.27 3.81 14.33
N VAL A 439 15.38 2.72 13.58
CA VAL A 439 16.14 1.52 13.96
C VAL A 439 17.63 1.80 14.15
N SER A 440 18.21 2.79 13.46
CA SER A 440 19.60 3.20 13.70
C SER A 440 19.84 3.78 15.09
N VAL A 441 18.79 4.17 15.81
CA VAL A 441 18.84 4.72 17.18
C VAL A 441 18.38 3.65 18.17
N VAL A 442 17.20 3.07 17.95
CA VAL A 442 16.60 2.14 18.91
C VAL A 442 17.23 0.74 18.90
N ASP A 443 17.94 0.39 17.82
CA ASP A 443 18.81 -0.79 17.70
C ASP A 443 20.29 -0.37 17.54
N ASP A 444 20.70 0.80 18.05
CA ASP A 444 22.10 1.23 17.99
C ASP A 444 23.03 0.15 18.62
N PRO A 445 23.99 -0.41 17.87
CA PRO A 445 24.77 -1.57 18.30
C PRO A 445 25.77 -1.29 19.42
N ILE A 446 25.85 -0.04 19.90
CA ILE A 446 26.71 0.38 21.00
C ILE A 446 25.87 0.93 22.14
N ARG A 447 24.91 1.83 21.87
CA ARG A 447 24.17 2.57 22.90
C ARG A 447 23.01 1.79 23.50
N THR A 448 22.40 0.86 22.77
CA THR A 448 21.25 0.09 23.28
C THR A 448 21.63 -1.33 23.74
N THR A 449 22.92 -1.66 23.75
CA THR A 449 23.48 -2.93 24.24
C THR A 449 24.76 -2.69 25.07
N PHE A 450 25.26 -3.74 25.73
CA PHE A 450 26.57 -3.77 26.37
C PHE A 450 27.65 -4.48 25.53
N ASP A 451 27.35 -4.81 24.27
CA ASP A 451 28.27 -5.49 23.35
C ASP A 451 29.36 -4.57 22.76
N GLY A 452 29.23 -3.26 22.96
CA GLY A 452 30.24 -2.27 22.58
C GLY A 452 31.54 -2.39 23.41
N PRO A 453 32.61 -1.66 23.03
CA PRO A 453 33.85 -1.67 23.80
C PRO A 453 33.61 -1.21 25.25
N PRO A 454 34.09 -1.93 26.28
CA PRO A 454 33.78 -1.63 27.69
C PRO A 454 34.21 -0.23 28.16
N GLU A 455 35.27 0.31 27.56
CA GLU A 455 35.83 1.62 27.89
C GLU A 455 35.17 2.77 27.10
N ASP A 456 34.29 2.45 26.14
CA ASP A 456 33.63 3.43 25.31
C ASP A 456 32.42 4.03 26.08
N PRO A 457 32.39 5.36 26.32
CA PRO A 457 31.30 6.00 27.06
C PRO A 457 29.93 5.94 26.34
N ARG A 458 29.89 5.49 25.08
CA ARG A 458 28.65 5.23 24.34
C ARG A 458 28.02 3.89 24.74
N THR A 459 28.82 2.92 25.19
CA THR A 459 28.36 1.56 25.46
C THR A 459 27.25 1.56 26.51
N GLY A 460 26.08 1.08 26.12
CA GLY A 460 24.90 0.99 26.98
C GLY A 460 24.21 2.30 27.32
N ALA A 461 24.58 3.44 26.72
CA ALA A 461 24.09 4.78 27.09
C ALA A 461 22.56 4.94 27.09
N TRP A 462 21.83 4.15 26.30
CA TRP A 462 20.37 4.15 26.17
C TRP A 462 19.72 2.84 26.64
N THR A 463 20.47 1.98 27.33
CA THR A 463 19.91 0.77 27.95
C THR A 463 19.10 1.12 29.18
N PHE A 464 18.06 0.32 29.47
CA PHE A 464 17.32 0.43 30.73
C PHE A 464 18.25 0.35 31.94
N ALA A 465 19.23 -0.56 31.91
CA ALA A 465 20.24 -0.71 32.95
C ALA A 465 20.97 0.61 33.27
N LYS A 466 21.55 1.25 32.25
CA LYS A 466 22.31 2.49 32.45
C LYS A 466 21.45 3.62 33.01
N LEU A 467 20.22 3.74 32.54
CA LEU A 467 19.26 4.73 33.04
C LEU A 467 18.88 4.49 34.51
N MET A 468 18.71 3.22 34.90
CA MET A 468 18.42 2.86 36.29
C MET A 468 19.64 3.01 37.20
N GLU A 469 20.84 2.70 36.70
CA GLU A 469 22.10 2.99 37.39
C GLU A 469 22.20 4.48 37.69
N ASP A 470 22.10 5.34 36.68
CA ASP A 470 22.23 6.79 36.81
C ASP A 470 21.12 7.44 37.66
N MET A 471 19.99 6.75 37.83
CA MET A 471 18.87 7.15 38.69
C MET A 471 19.02 6.71 40.15
N ALA A 472 19.62 5.54 40.40
CA ALA A 472 19.73 4.97 41.73
C ALA A 472 20.69 5.78 42.62
N PRO A 473 20.57 5.69 43.96
CA PRO A 473 21.46 6.39 44.89
C PRO A 473 22.95 6.13 44.61
N THR A 474 23.29 4.89 44.27
CA THR A 474 24.57 4.49 43.66
C THR A 474 24.30 3.50 42.53
N PRO A 475 25.21 3.32 41.55
CA PRO A 475 25.04 2.32 40.49
C PRO A 475 24.76 0.92 41.02
N GLU A 476 25.42 0.53 42.11
CA GLU A 476 25.31 -0.79 42.73
C GLU A 476 23.94 -1.02 43.40
N ALA A 477 23.20 0.05 43.72
CA ALA A 477 21.86 -0.03 44.27
C ALA A 477 20.76 -0.23 43.20
N ALA A 478 21.10 -0.07 41.92
CA ALA A 478 20.10 -0.12 40.85
C ALA A 478 19.38 -1.47 40.71
N PRO A 479 20.05 -2.65 40.83
CA PRO A 479 19.35 -3.93 40.78
C PRO A 479 18.26 -4.06 41.85
N ALA A 480 18.56 -3.64 43.09
CA ALA A 480 17.60 -3.67 44.19
C ALA A 480 16.44 -2.69 43.98
N MET A 481 16.71 -1.50 43.46
CA MET A 481 15.67 -0.50 43.12
C MET A 481 14.73 -1.03 42.01
N VAL A 482 15.27 -1.66 40.97
CA VAL A 482 14.49 -2.28 39.89
C VAL A 482 13.68 -3.46 40.41
N GLU A 483 14.28 -4.32 41.24
CA GLU A 483 13.57 -5.44 41.84
C GLU A 483 12.40 -4.97 42.70
N GLN A 484 12.60 -3.96 43.55
CA GLN A 484 11.53 -3.34 44.34
C GLN A 484 10.42 -2.76 43.47
N LEU A 485 10.76 -2.07 42.37
CA LEU A 485 9.78 -1.52 41.42
C LEU A 485 8.85 -2.63 40.91
N PHE A 486 9.40 -3.71 40.34
CA PHE A 486 8.60 -4.79 39.78
C PHE A 486 7.95 -5.69 40.84
N ASP A 487 8.47 -5.72 42.07
CA ASP A 487 7.85 -6.45 43.18
C ASP A 487 6.51 -5.85 43.62
N THR A 488 6.24 -4.58 43.29
CA THR A 488 4.94 -3.94 43.57
C THR A 488 3.75 -4.62 42.90
N TRP A 489 3.96 -5.48 41.90
CA TRP A 489 2.91 -6.32 41.31
C TRP A 489 2.68 -7.65 42.05
N ARG A 490 3.58 -8.08 42.94
CA ARG A 490 3.41 -9.33 43.70
C ARG A 490 2.45 -9.20 44.88
N THR A 491 2.19 -7.97 45.35
CA THR A 491 1.33 -7.69 46.50
C THR A 491 0.39 -6.52 46.23
N ASP A 492 -0.74 -6.48 46.94
CA ASP A 492 -1.67 -5.36 46.85
C ASP A 492 -0.98 -4.08 47.33
N GLN A 493 -1.14 -3.00 46.56
CA GLN A 493 -0.67 -1.68 46.94
C GLN A 493 -1.85 -0.82 47.40
N VAL A 494 -1.59 0.19 48.22
CA VAL A 494 -2.60 1.20 48.59
C VAL A 494 -2.01 2.57 48.30
N VAL A 495 -2.63 3.29 47.38
CA VAL A 495 -2.20 4.64 46.96
C VAL A 495 -3.41 5.55 46.98
N ASN A 496 -3.31 6.67 47.71
CA ASN A 496 -4.40 7.62 47.93
C ASN A 496 -5.72 6.95 48.38
N GLY A 497 -5.63 5.94 49.25
CA GLY A 497 -6.79 5.20 49.75
C GLY A 497 -7.43 4.21 48.77
N PHE A 498 -6.93 4.11 47.53
CA PHE A 498 -7.36 3.11 46.56
C PHE A 498 -6.46 1.87 46.62
N THR A 499 -7.08 0.68 46.67
CA THR A 499 -6.36 -0.60 46.60
C THR A 499 -6.07 -0.92 45.14
N ILE A 500 -4.80 -1.16 44.84
CA ILE A 500 -4.31 -1.61 43.54
C ILE A 500 -3.98 -3.10 43.67
N PRO A 501 -4.75 -4.01 43.06
CA PRO A 501 -4.56 -5.45 43.23
C PRO A 501 -3.18 -5.93 42.74
N ALA A 502 -2.68 -6.98 43.38
CA ALA A 502 -1.52 -7.72 42.88
C ALA A 502 -1.81 -8.35 41.50
N ARG A 503 -0.81 -8.37 40.62
CA ARG A 503 -0.81 -9.14 39.36
C ARG A 503 0.36 -10.14 39.38
N PRO A 504 0.16 -11.36 39.92
CA PRO A 504 1.24 -12.33 40.12
C PRO A 504 1.88 -12.83 38.80
N ALA A 505 1.23 -12.61 37.66
CA ALA A 505 1.81 -12.88 36.34
C ALA A 505 3.09 -12.06 36.06
N ILE A 506 3.40 -11.03 36.86
CA ILE A 506 4.72 -10.38 36.78
C ILE A 506 5.88 -11.39 36.89
N GLN A 507 5.69 -12.48 37.65
CA GLN A 507 6.68 -13.53 37.79
C GLN A 507 7.02 -14.16 36.44
N ASN A 508 6.02 -14.65 35.71
CA ASN A 508 6.24 -15.38 34.47
C ASN A 508 6.34 -14.48 33.22
N ARG A 509 5.99 -13.20 33.32
CA ARG A 509 6.13 -12.22 32.23
C ARG A 509 7.46 -11.48 32.24
N VAL A 510 8.01 -11.19 33.42
CA VAL A 510 9.22 -10.37 33.59
C VAL A 510 10.31 -11.17 34.29
N PHE A 511 10.07 -11.67 35.51
CA PHE A 511 11.15 -12.24 36.33
C PHE A 511 11.71 -13.56 35.78
N ASP A 512 10.88 -14.44 35.22
CA ASP A 512 11.34 -15.72 34.65
C ASP A 512 12.22 -15.52 33.39
N PHE A 513 12.14 -14.35 32.76
CA PHE A 513 12.96 -13.96 31.60
C PHE A 513 14.13 -13.03 31.98
N TRP A 514 14.27 -12.65 33.25
CA TRP A 514 15.32 -11.74 33.71
C TRP A 514 16.41 -12.53 34.45
N PRO A 515 17.60 -12.72 33.84
CA PRO A 515 18.69 -13.43 34.48
C PRO A 515 19.13 -12.79 35.79
N ARG A 516 19.67 -13.63 36.68
CA ARG A 516 20.23 -13.22 37.97
C ARG A 516 21.75 -13.25 37.92
N SER A 517 22.39 -12.27 38.55
CA SER A 517 23.83 -12.25 38.79
C SER A 517 24.23 -13.28 39.86
N PRO A 518 25.52 -13.65 40.01
CA PRO A 518 25.97 -14.66 40.97
C PRO A 518 25.66 -14.36 42.45
N ASP A 519 25.45 -13.10 42.80
CA ASP A 519 25.04 -12.63 44.13
C ASP A 519 23.52 -12.69 44.36
N GLY A 520 22.75 -13.11 43.34
CA GLY A 520 21.29 -13.24 43.39
C GLY A 520 20.52 -11.97 43.00
N SER A 521 21.19 -10.86 42.67
CA SER A 521 20.50 -9.68 42.17
C SER A 521 20.04 -9.86 40.71
N LEU A 522 19.12 -9.01 40.24
CA LEU A 522 18.81 -8.95 38.81
C LEU A 522 20.06 -8.52 38.02
N ASP A 523 20.37 -9.22 36.93
CA ASP A 523 21.38 -8.80 35.98
C ASP A 523 20.76 -7.75 35.04
N LEU A 524 20.98 -6.48 35.36
CA LEU A 524 20.40 -5.39 34.58
C LEU A 524 20.93 -5.35 33.14
N LYS A 525 22.14 -5.84 32.87
CA LYS A 525 22.68 -5.87 31.51
C LYS A 525 21.89 -6.79 30.58
N GLN A 526 21.16 -7.73 31.16
CA GLN A 526 20.24 -8.65 30.47
C GLN A 526 18.78 -8.33 30.78
N ALA A 527 18.46 -7.06 31.04
CA ALA A 527 17.08 -6.63 31.24
C ALA A 527 16.20 -7.02 30.04
N PRO A 528 15.04 -7.65 30.25
CA PRO A 528 14.10 -8.04 29.19
C PRO A 528 13.31 -6.82 28.70
N LEU A 529 13.99 -5.71 28.39
CA LEU A 529 13.41 -4.46 27.94
C LEU A 529 14.07 -3.99 26.66
N ARG A 530 13.26 -3.53 25.71
CA ARG A 530 13.71 -3.02 24.41
C ARG A 530 13.27 -1.58 24.24
N LEU A 531 14.17 -0.73 23.75
CA LEU A 531 13.88 0.68 23.49
C LEU A 531 12.92 0.79 22.30
N LEU A 532 11.83 1.51 22.50
CA LEU A 532 10.82 1.86 21.48
C LEU A 532 11.07 3.24 20.88
N GLY A 533 11.59 4.16 21.68
CA GLY A 533 11.94 5.50 21.22
C GLY A 533 12.40 6.45 22.31
N ILE A 534 12.99 7.56 21.86
CA ILE A 534 13.42 8.69 22.67
C ILE A 534 12.55 9.88 22.29
N VAL A 535 11.88 10.50 23.27
CA VAL A 535 10.83 11.49 23.03
C VAL A 535 11.22 12.84 23.62
N ASN A 536 11.01 13.90 22.84
CA ASN A 536 11.10 15.28 23.27
C ASN A 536 9.68 15.85 23.45
N ARG A 537 9.39 16.29 24.67
CA ARG A 537 8.15 16.96 25.08
C ARG A 537 8.45 18.38 25.55
N ILE A 538 9.07 19.18 24.68
CA ILE A 538 9.29 20.61 24.97
C ILE A 538 7.98 21.40 25.07
N ASP A 539 6.89 20.85 24.52
CA ASP A 539 5.52 21.37 24.57
C ASP A 539 4.95 21.44 25.99
N VAL A 540 5.49 20.65 26.93
CA VAL A 540 5.08 20.69 28.35
C VAL A 540 6.02 21.52 29.23
N ARG A 541 6.80 22.43 28.63
CA ARG A 541 7.68 23.35 29.38
C ARG A 541 6.91 24.20 30.38
N ASN A 542 7.52 24.38 31.54
CA ASN A 542 7.03 25.29 32.56
C ASN A 542 8.23 25.85 33.33
N LEU A 543 8.66 27.06 32.93
CA LEU A 543 9.82 27.70 33.53
C LEU A 543 9.58 28.06 35.01
N ALA A 544 8.33 28.32 35.40
CA ALA A 544 7.98 28.58 36.80
C ALA A 544 8.19 27.33 37.68
N GLU A 545 8.15 26.13 37.09
CA GLU A 545 8.47 24.85 37.74
C GLU A 545 9.95 24.43 37.49
N GLY A 546 10.76 25.28 36.86
CA GLY A 546 12.18 25.07 36.67
C GLY A 546 12.56 24.07 35.56
N HIS A 547 11.73 23.94 34.51
CA HIS A 547 12.03 23.03 33.41
C HIS A 547 11.59 23.53 32.02
N ALA A 548 12.39 23.19 31.02
CA ALA A 548 12.16 23.45 29.60
C ALA A 548 11.25 22.41 28.92
N GLY A 549 10.69 21.48 29.67
CA GLY A 549 9.85 20.41 29.13
C GLY A 549 10.25 19.07 29.70
N GLU A 550 10.09 18.02 28.91
CA GLU A 550 10.38 16.65 29.34
C GLU A 550 11.06 15.84 28.23
N GLY A 551 12.05 15.04 28.62
CA GLY A 551 12.64 14.00 27.76
C GLY A 551 12.15 12.63 28.23
N ARG A 552 11.83 11.72 27.31
CA ARG A 552 11.38 10.36 27.67
C ARG A 552 12.20 9.27 27.01
N PHE A 553 12.38 8.17 27.73
CA PHE A 553 12.75 6.88 27.16
C PHE A 553 11.56 5.93 27.30
N VAL A 554 11.13 5.34 26.19
CA VAL A 554 10.00 4.41 26.15
C VAL A 554 10.54 3.02 25.87
N PHE A 555 10.31 2.06 26.77
CA PHE A 555 10.69 0.65 26.60
C PHE A 555 9.45 -0.23 26.52
N ASN A 556 9.56 -1.40 25.86
CA ASN A 556 8.64 -2.51 26.05
C ASN A 556 9.33 -3.71 26.69
N VAL A 557 8.59 -4.51 27.44
CA VAL A 557 9.05 -5.80 27.97
C VAL A 557 9.12 -6.84 26.84
N VAL A 558 10.09 -7.74 26.92
CA VAL A 558 10.31 -8.86 26.00
C VAL A 558 10.46 -10.15 26.80
N GLY A 559 9.46 -11.03 26.76
CA GLY A 559 9.49 -12.32 27.46
C GLY A 559 9.30 -13.49 26.50
N GLY A 560 10.30 -13.70 25.63
CA GLY A 560 10.24 -14.64 24.49
C GLY A 560 9.60 -14.05 23.22
N SER A 561 8.67 -13.11 23.37
CA SER A 561 8.12 -12.25 22.31
C SER A 561 7.92 -10.82 22.85
N GLU A 562 7.63 -9.88 21.95
CA GLU A 562 7.22 -8.54 22.31
C GLU A 562 5.95 -8.57 23.15
N GLN A 563 5.99 -7.98 24.35
CA GLN A 563 4.85 -7.89 25.23
C GLN A 563 4.19 -6.52 25.13
N GLN A 564 2.86 -6.50 25.24
CA GLN A 564 2.04 -5.31 25.47
C GLN A 564 2.20 -4.78 26.91
N PHE A 565 3.43 -4.44 27.25
CA PHE A 565 3.85 -3.90 28.53
C PHE A 565 4.97 -2.89 28.29
N THR A 566 4.69 -1.59 28.46
CA THR A 566 5.67 -0.52 28.35
C THR A 566 6.15 0.00 29.71
N VAL A 567 7.40 0.46 29.74
CA VAL A 567 8.03 1.18 30.85
C VAL A 567 8.57 2.49 30.31
N ILE A 568 8.08 3.62 30.83
CA ILE A 568 8.33 4.96 30.33
C ILE A 568 9.03 5.75 31.43
N LEU A 569 10.25 6.21 31.16
CA LEU A 569 10.99 7.08 32.05
C LEU A 569 10.84 8.52 31.57
N GLU A 570 10.21 9.38 32.37
CA GLU A 570 9.87 10.75 32.02
C GLU A 570 10.72 11.73 32.86
N TYR A 571 11.66 12.44 32.23
CA TYR A 571 12.65 13.29 32.86
C TYR A 571 12.40 14.78 32.61
N LYS A 572 12.46 15.63 33.63
CA LYS A 572 12.37 17.08 33.40
C LYS A 572 13.66 17.59 32.77
N LEU A 573 13.55 18.44 31.75
CA LEU A 573 14.67 19.16 31.15
C LEU A 573 15.01 20.37 32.03
N PRO A 574 16.11 20.38 32.82
CA PRO A 574 16.35 21.44 33.79
C PRO A 574 16.54 22.80 33.09
N ALA A 575 15.87 23.84 33.60
CA ALA A 575 15.96 25.20 33.08
C ALA A 575 15.65 26.24 34.17
N SER A 576 16.40 27.34 34.22
CA SER A 576 16.17 28.45 35.17
C SER A 576 15.83 29.77 34.47
N THR A 577 16.14 29.87 33.17
CA THR A 577 15.92 31.07 32.36
C THR A 577 15.22 30.74 31.04
N GLU A 578 14.65 31.77 30.39
CA GLU A 578 14.13 31.63 29.02
C GLU A 578 15.23 31.20 28.03
N ALA A 579 16.48 31.63 28.26
CA ALA A 579 17.61 31.22 27.44
C ALA A 579 17.87 29.72 27.53
N ASP A 580 17.72 29.11 28.72
CA ASP A 580 17.85 27.65 28.88
C ASP A 580 16.78 26.90 28.10
N VAL A 581 15.54 27.41 28.09
CA VAL A 581 14.43 26.82 27.32
C VAL A 581 14.73 26.86 25.82
N LEU A 582 15.15 28.03 25.32
CA LEU A 582 15.51 28.18 23.91
C LEU A 582 16.73 27.33 23.55
N GLN A 583 17.70 27.16 24.46
CA GLN A 583 18.85 26.30 24.23
C GLN A 583 18.40 24.84 24.06
N TRP A 584 17.56 24.32 24.96
CA TRP A 584 16.98 22.98 24.78
C TRP A 584 16.24 22.84 23.46
N ALA A 585 15.42 23.82 23.10
CA ALA A 585 14.69 23.82 21.82
C ALA A 585 15.63 23.75 20.62
N ASN A 586 16.67 24.59 20.61
CA ASN A 586 17.65 24.65 19.53
C ASN A 586 18.52 23.39 19.46
N ASP A 587 18.87 22.77 20.58
CA ASP A 587 19.66 21.54 20.60
C ASP A 587 18.87 20.38 20.00
N TRP A 588 17.60 20.21 20.39
CA TRP A 588 16.71 19.23 19.77
C TRP A 588 16.49 19.53 18.29
N HIS A 589 16.32 20.81 17.94
CA HIS A 589 16.08 21.21 16.56
C HIS A 589 17.30 20.99 15.65
N ALA A 590 18.51 21.18 16.17
CA ALA A 590 19.75 20.95 15.44
C ALA A 590 19.86 19.50 14.91
N LEU A 591 19.27 18.52 15.61
CA LEU A 591 19.21 17.12 15.17
C LEU A 591 18.56 16.96 13.78
N GLY A 592 17.55 17.78 13.46
CA GLY A 592 16.83 17.72 12.18
C GLY A 592 17.71 18.01 10.96
N SER A 593 18.82 18.72 11.16
CA SER A 593 19.77 19.10 10.11
C SER A 593 20.93 18.12 9.90
N LEU A 594 21.12 17.17 10.82
CA LEU A 594 22.23 16.21 10.74
C LEU A 594 21.94 15.12 9.71
N PRO A 595 22.98 14.53 9.09
CA PRO A 595 22.84 13.35 8.25
C PRO A 595 22.13 12.23 9.02
N PHE A 596 21.20 11.52 8.38
CA PHE A 596 20.41 10.50 9.05
C PHE A 596 20.12 9.34 8.09
N PRO A 597 20.31 8.08 8.52
CA PRO A 597 20.92 7.67 9.79
C PRO A 597 22.43 7.94 9.83
N SER A 598 22.97 8.36 10.98
CA SER A 598 24.42 8.55 11.15
C SER A 598 24.87 8.48 12.61
N GLU A 599 26.15 8.17 12.83
CA GLU A 599 26.78 8.28 14.17
C GLU A 599 26.84 9.74 14.64
N GLU A 600 26.94 10.71 13.74
CA GLU A 600 26.91 12.14 14.09
C GLU A 600 25.58 12.52 14.74
N TYR A 601 24.47 12.06 14.16
CA TYR A 601 23.13 12.22 14.74
C TYR A 601 23.03 11.51 16.10
N ASN A 602 23.45 10.24 16.20
CA ASN A 602 23.34 9.48 17.45
C ASN A 602 24.21 10.07 18.56
N ALA A 603 25.40 10.59 18.24
CA ALA A 603 26.27 11.28 19.18
C ALA A 603 25.65 12.59 19.70
N ALA A 604 25.04 13.38 18.81
CA ALA A 604 24.32 14.60 19.21
C ALA A 604 23.11 14.28 20.10
N LEU A 605 22.31 13.28 19.73
CA LEU A 605 21.18 12.81 20.55
C LEU A 605 21.65 12.27 21.91
N GLN A 606 22.78 11.57 21.97
CA GLN A 606 23.35 11.12 23.24
C GLN A 606 23.76 12.30 24.12
N ALA A 607 24.38 13.34 23.55
CA ALA A 607 24.76 14.53 24.29
C ALA A 607 23.56 15.25 24.91
N ILE A 608 22.43 15.31 24.18
CA ILE A 608 21.16 15.87 24.69
C ILE A 608 20.59 14.99 25.80
N THR A 609 20.51 13.68 25.58
CA THR A 609 19.90 12.74 26.54
C THR A 609 20.69 12.63 27.84
N ALA A 610 22.03 12.67 27.77
CA ALA A 610 22.90 12.65 28.95
C ALA A 610 22.65 13.83 29.90
N ARG A 611 22.24 14.99 29.39
CA ARG A 611 21.97 16.20 30.19
C ARG A 611 20.71 16.10 31.05
N PHE A 612 19.75 15.24 30.70
CA PHE A 612 18.55 15.05 31.52
C PHE A 612 18.52 13.68 32.21
N ALA A 613 18.96 12.61 31.55
CA ALA A 613 18.89 11.26 32.12
C ALA A 613 20.13 10.88 32.94
N GLY A 614 21.26 11.55 32.71
CA GLY A 614 22.52 11.26 33.37
C GLY A 614 22.48 11.51 34.87
N ARG A 615 23.39 10.84 35.59
CA ARG A 615 23.58 11.03 37.03
C ARG A 615 23.87 12.50 37.35
N ASN A 616 23.25 13.03 38.39
CA ASN A 616 23.39 14.42 38.83
C ASN A 616 22.91 15.47 37.81
N ALA A 617 22.08 15.11 36.83
CA ALA A 617 21.44 16.06 35.92
C ALA A 617 20.60 17.14 36.63
N ALA A 618 20.08 16.85 37.83
CA ALA A 618 19.35 17.81 38.66
C ALA A 618 19.75 17.67 40.14
N PRO A 619 20.88 18.27 40.58
CA PRO A 619 21.44 18.06 41.92
C PRO A 619 20.51 18.37 43.11
N GLY A 620 19.48 19.21 42.90
CA GLY A 620 18.49 19.54 43.92
C GLY A 620 17.33 18.54 44.07
N LYS A 621 17.30 17.48 43.27
CA LYS A 621 16.27 16.43 43.29
C LYS A 621 16.80 15.13 43.94
N PRO A 622 15.91 14.19 44.34
CA PRO A 622 16.33 12.89 44.86
C PRO A 622 17.37 12.22 43.96
N ASN A 623 18.45 11.71 44.57
CA ASN A 623 19.63 11.13 43.91
C ASN A 623 20.32 12.03 42.86
N GLY A 624 20.03 13.33 42.85
CA GLY A 624 20.50 14.24 41.81
C GLY A 624 19.90 13.96 40.43
N ASN A 625 18.88 13.11 40.32
CA ASN A 625 18.30 12.70 39.04
C ASN A 625 17.13 13.61 38.63
N SER A 626 16.96 13.87 37.33
CA SER A 626 15.91 14.78 36.85
C SER A 626 14.54 14.12 36.65
N LEU A 627 14.42 12.81 36.92
CA LEU A 627 13.19 12.04 36.76
C LEU A 627 12.00 12.80 37.36
N SER A 628 10.96 12.93 36.56
CA SER A 628 9.67 13.45 36.96
C SER A 628 8.77 12.32 37.44
N GLN A 629 8.66 11.27 36.63
CA GLN A 629 7.93 10.04 36.95
C GLN A 629 8.43 8.90 36.08
N LEU A 630 8.25 7.67 36.56
CA LEU A 630 8.26 6.46 35.75
C LEU A 630 6.81 5.97 35.63
N ARG A 631 6.38 5.62 34.41
CA ARG A 631 5.06 5.03 34.17
C ARG A 631 5.17 3.67 33.53
N THR A 632 4.26 2.79 33.89
CA THR A 632 4.11 1.50 33.24
C THR A 632 2.73 1.37 32.65
N ASN A 633 2.59 0.71 31.51
CA ASN A 633 1.30 0.43 30.88
C ASN A 633 1.30 -1.02 30.42
N GLU A 634 0.36 -1.84 30.92
CA GLU A 634 0.35 -3.27 30.64
C GLU A 634 -1.05 -3.89 30.60
N ILE A 635 -1.24 -4.85 29.70
CA ILE A 635 -2.43 -5.73 29.63
C ILE A 635 -2.03 -7.22 29.63
N GLU A 636 -0.72 -7.50 29.68
CA GLU A 636 -0.17 -8.85 29.54
C GLU A 636 -0.29 -9.69 30.82
N MET A 637 -0.48 -9.01 31.96
CA MET A 637 -0.58 -9.65 33.27
C MET A 637 -2.02 -9.92 33.71
N ALA A 638 -3.01 -9.21 33.16
CA ALA A 638 -4.44 -9.47 33.39
C ALA A 638 -5.31 -8.91 32.25
N PRO A 639 -6.57 -9.38 32.09
CA PRO A 639 -7.46 -8.97 30.98
C PRO A 639 -7.80 -7.48 30.92
N VAL A 640 -7.58 -6.74 32.01
CA VAL A 640 -7.85 -5.31 32.11
C VAL A 640 -6.52 -4.58 32.05
N TRP A 641 -6.39 -3.61 31.13
CA TRP A 641 -5.21 -2.73 31.07
C TRP A 641 -5.02 -2.02 32.42
N GLU A 642 -3.79 -2.01 32.92
CA GLU A 642 -3.36 -1.17 34.04
C GLU A 642 -2.20 -0.23 33.70
N LEU A 643 -2.29 1.01 34.19
CA LEU A 643 -1.17 1.95 34.25
C LEU A 643 -0.84 2.32 35.69
N ARG A 644 0.44 2.26 36.05
CA ARG A 644 0.97 2.70 37.36
C ARG A 644 1.96 3.83 37.18
N GLU A 645 2.04 4.72 38.17
CA GLU A 645 3.01 5.80 38.23
C GLU A 645 3.91 5.65 39.46
N PHE A 646 5.19 5.94 39.28
CA PHE A 646 6.21 5.86 40.32
C PHE A 646 7.05 7.13 40.32
N VAL A 647 7.50 7.54 41.50
CA VAL A 647 8.40 8.70 41.68
C VAL A 647 9.58 8.31 42.56
N LEU A 648 10.69 9.05 42.43
CA LEU A 648 11.80 8.91 43.36
C LEU A 648 11.42 9.51 44.71
N SER A 649 11.45 8.69 45.75
CA SER A 649 11.22 9.10 47.11
C SER A 649 12.35 10.01 47.60
N PRO A 650 12.06 11.21 48.13
CA PRO A 650 13.09 12.04 48.75
C PRO A 650 13.62 11.44 50.07
N VAL A 651 12.94 10.43 50.61
CA VAL A 651 13.32 9.76 51.87
C VAL A 651 14.19 8.55 51.61
N THR A 652 13.74 7.63 50.75
CA THR A 652 14.44 6.36 50.50
C THR A 652 15.41 6.44 49.34
N GLY A 653 15.23 7.40 48.43
CA GLY A 653 15.95 7.45 47.16
C GLY A 653 15.56 6.34 46.19
N LEU A 654 14.50 5.57 46.47
CA LEU A 654 14.01 4.48 45.61
C LEU A 654 12.71 4.90 44.90
N LEU A 655 12.33 4.14 43.89
CA LEU A 655 11.04 4.31 43.21
C LEU A 655 9.91 3.77 44.08
N GLU A 656 8.91 4.60 44.33
CA GLU A 656 7.72 4.26 45.12
C GLU A 656 6.45 4.53 44.30
N PRO A 657 5.41 3.68 44.42
CA PRO A 657 4.11 3.93 43.79
C PRO A 657 3.53 5.27 44.25
N THR A 658 2.93 6.01 43.33
CA THR A 658 2.22 7.26 43.61
C THR A 658 0.96 7.38 42.78
N THR A 659 0.16 8.41 43.05
CA THR A 659 -1.03 8.70 42.27
C THR A 659 -0.70 9.02 40.82
N VAL A 660 -1.59 8.63 39.90
CA VAL A 660 -1.46 8.92 38.48
C VAL A 660 -1.93 10.35 38.22
N LYS A 661 -1.01 11.18 37.72
CA LYS A 661 -1.28 12.62 37.52
C LYS A 661 -2.49 12.85 36.62
N LEU A 662 -3.28 13.87 36.99
CA LEU A 662 -4.47 14.35 36.27
C LEU A 662 -5.62 13.35 36.08
N THR A 663 -5.55 12.14 36.63
CA THR A 663 -6.56 11.13 36.35
C THR A 663 -7.28 10.74 37.64
N PRO A 664 -8.58 11.05 37.81
CA PRO A 664 -9.32 10.55 38.95
C PRO A 664 -9.54 9.04 38.82
N ASP A 665 -9.83 8.39 39.94
CA ASP A 665 -10.13 6.97 39.96
C ASP A 665 -11.33 6.64 39.05
N LEU A 666 -11.26 5.51 38.34
CA LEU A 666 -12.28 5.09 37.38
C LEU A 666 -13.67 4.97 38.05
N SER A 667 -13.74 4.71 39.35
CA SER A 667 -15.01 4.63 40.10
C SER A 667 -15.84 5.92 40.07
N PHE A 668 -15.27 7.06 39.66
CA PHE A 668 -16.00 8.32 39.50
C PHE A 668 -16.66 8.50 38.14
N ASP A 669 -16.43 7.61 37.17
CA ASP A 669 -17.14 7.65 35.89
C ASP A 669 -18.65 7.46 36.12
N GLY A 670 -19.46 8.23 35.42
CA GLY A 670 -20.92 8.26 35.57
C GLY A 670 -21.44 8.96 36.83
N THR A 671 -20.58 9.52 37.69
CA THR A 671 -21.00 10.08 38.99
C THR A 671 -21.22 11.59 38.96
N ALA A 672 -22.09 12.08 39.86
CA ALA A 672 -22.28 13.52 40.09
C ALA A 672 -20.98 14.21 40.58
N THR A 673 -20.13 13.50 41.34
CA THR A 673 -18.84 14.02 41.81
C THR A 673 -17.93 14.39 40.64
N LEU A 674 -17.87 13.56 39.60
CA LEU A 674 -17.10 13.88 38.40
C LEU A 674 -17.70 15.09 37.66
N ALA A 675 -19.03 15.13 37.52
CA ALA A 675 -19.70 16.28 36.89
C ALA A 675 -19.42 17.59 37.65
N ASP A 676 -19.49 17.56 38.98
CA ASP A 676 -19.16 18.70 39.84
C ASP A 676 -17.71 19.14 39.66
N PHE A 677 -16.76 18.21 39.59
CA PHE A 677 -15.35 18.53 39.34
C PHE A 677 -15.17 19.22 37.99
N VAL A 678 -15.72 18.64 36.92
CA VAL A 678 -15.58 19.18 35.55
C VAL A 678 -16.23 20.56 35.46
N ASN A 679 -17.43 20.74 36.00
CA ASN A 679 -18.14 22.02 35.96
C ASN A 679 -17.44 23.10 36.81
N GLN A 680 -16.94 22.76 38.01
CA GLN A 680 -16.21 23.72 38.86
C GLN A 680 -14.88 24.16 38.24
N ASN A 681 -14.28 23.32 37.40
CA ASN A 681 -12.98 23.56 36.78
C ASN A 681 -13.08 23.84 35.26
N GLU A 682 -14.27 24.10 34.74
CA GLU A 682 -14.55 24.18 33.30
C GLU A 682 -13.54 25.08 32.57
N ALA A 683 -13.36 26.31 33.05
CA ALA A 683 -12.44 27.27 32.43
C ALA A 683 -10.97 26.80 32.44
N ALA A 684 -10.53 26.17 33.53
CA ALA A 684 -9.16 25.64 33.64
C ALA A 684 -8.98 24.38 32.79
N ILE A 685 -10.01 23.57 32.61
CA ILE A 685 -10.00 22.38 31.78
C ILE A 685 -9.94 22.76 30.29
N VAL A 686 -10.81 23.68 29.84
CA VAL A 686 -10.80 24.17 28.47
C VAL A 686 -9.47 24.84 28.11
N ALA A 687 -8.82 25.48 29.09
CA ALA A 687 -7.50 26.06 28.94
C ALA A 687 -6.33 25.05 29.11
N GLU A 688 -6.62 23.77 29.44
CA GLU A 688 -5.61 22.72 29.70
C GLU A 688 -4.63 23.06 30.84
N GLN A 689 -5.11 23.79 31.86
CA GLN A 689 -4.34 24.25 33.03
C GLN A 689 -4.83 23.68 34.37
N HIS A 690 -5.85 22.82 34.35
CA HIS A 690 -6.42 22.22 35.54
C HIS A 690 -5.46 21.21 36.20
N THR A 691 -5.70 20.94 37.47
CA THR A 691 -5.11 19.83 38.21
C THR A 691 -6.22 18.99 38.81
N VAL A 692 -6.03 17.68 38.86
CA VAL A 692 -6.90 16.77 39.63
C VAL A 692 -6.29 16.61 41.02
N PRO A 693 -6.99 17.03 42.09
CA PRO A 693 -6.46 16.96 43.45
C PRO A 693 -6.53 15.54 44.01
N GLU A 694 -5.66 15.23 44.98
CA GLU A 694 -5.71 13.96 45.71
C GLU A 694 -7.06 13.75 46.40
N THR A 695 -7.69 14.83 46.88
CA THR A 695 -9.02 14.79 47.48
C THR A 695 -9.97 15.78 46.82
N PHE A 696 -11.22 15.37 46.62
CA PHE A 696 -12.30 16.22 46.13
C PHE A 696 -13.57 15.93 46.92
N LEU A 697 -14.27 16.98 47.38
CA LEU A 697 -15.43 16.88 48.27
C LEU A 697 -15.19 16.03 49.54
N GLY A 698 -13.96 16.04 50.06
CA GLY A 698 -13.59 15.36 51.31
C GLY A 698 -13.30 13.86 51.18
N ALA A 699 -13.29 13.31 49.96
CA ALA A 699 -12.92 11.93 49.69
C ALA A 699 -11.67 11.86 48.79
N PRO A 700 -10.89 10.76 48.83
CA PRO A 700 -9.86 10.52 47.82
C PRO A 700 -10.44 10.53 46.41
N PHE A 701 -9.73 11.14 45.47
CA PHE A 701 -10.20 11.38 44.11
C PHE A 701 -9.17 10.98 43.05
N LEU A 702 -7.92 11.43 43.18
CA LEU A 702 -6.84 11.09 42.23
C LEU A 702 -6.47 9.60 42.30
N ALA A 703 -6.42 8.93 41.16
CA ALA A 703 -6.25 7.48 41.07
C ALA A 703 -4.88 7.00 41.56
N GLY A 704 -4.84 5.85 42.23
CA GLY A 704 -3.58 5.16 42.55
C GLY A 704 -3.00 4.36 41.37
N ALA A 705 -3.87 3.85 40.50
CA ALA A 705 -3.54 3.21 39.24
C ALA A 705 -4.71 3.39 38.28
N ILE A 706 -4.47 3.27 36.99
CA ILE A 706 -5.52 3.38 35.97
C ILE A 706 -5.88 1.99 35.53
N LEU A 707 -7.09 1.53 35.83
CA LEU A 707 -7.70 0.41 35.14
C LEU A 707 -8.52 0.97 33.99
N ASN A 708 -8.43 0.37 32.79
CA ASN A 708 -9.19 0.89 31.67
C ASN A 708 -10.10 -0.14 31.00
N ASN A 709 -11.39 0.10 31.13
CA ASN A 709 -12.46 -0.32 30.25
C ASN A 709 -13.28 0.90 29.76
N LEU A 710 -12.76 2.11 29.99
CA LEU A 710 -13.39 3.37 29.65
C LEU A 710 -13.35 3.57 28.13
N THR A 711 -14.49 3.91 27.56
CA THR A 711 -14.59 4.29 26.14
C THR A 711 -14.40 5.80 25.97
N ALA A 712 -14.96 6.58 26.89
CA ALA A 712 -14.77 8.01 27.11
C ALA A 712 -15.29 8.37 28.52
N TRP A 713 -14.77 9.43 29.15
CA TRP A 713 -15.33 9.91 30.42
C TRP A 713 -16.74 10.46 30.22
N GLN A 714 -17.71 9.95 30.99
CA GLN A 714 -19.09 10.40 30.93
C GLN A 714 -19.63 10.63 32.34
N ALA A 715 -20.34 11.74 32.56
CA ALA A 715 -21.12 11.93 33.78
C ALA A 715 -22.37 12.75 33.47
N PRO A 716 -23.57 12.26 33.86
CA PRO A 716 -24.78 13.06 33.80
C PRO A 716 -24.59 14.37 34.59
N GLY A 717 -24.86 15.51 33.94
CA GLY A 717 -24.77 16.84 34.57
C GLY A 717 -23.53 17.64 34.21
N ILE A 718 -22.59 17.12 33.41
CA ILE A 718 -21.55 17.99 32.81
C ILE A 718 -22.21 18.98 31.84
N ALA A 719 -21.99 20.27 32.07
CA ALA A 719 -22.65 21.34 31.32
C ALA A 719 -21.99 21.66 29.98
N ASN A 720 -20.67 21.49 29.87
CA ASN A 720 -19.89 21.83 28.69
C ASN A 720 -19.17 20.60 28.13
N ASN A 721 -19.58 20.16 26.93
CA ASN A 721 -18.97 19.00 26.27
C ASN A 721 -17.51 19.22 25.87
N GLU A 722 -17.09 20.46 25.60
CA GLU A 722 -15.69 20.76 25.31
C GLU A 722 -14.82 20.58 26.55
N ALA A 723 -15.30 21.00 27.72
CA ALA A 723 -14.58 20.72 28.97
C ALA A 723 -14.48 19.22 29.22
N ARG A 724 -15.55 18.45 29.01
CA ARG A 724 -15.50 16.98 29.10
C ARG A 724 -14.46 16.38 28.13
N HIS A 725 -14.40 16.84 26.88
CA HIS A 725 -13.41 16.39 25.90
C HIS A 725 -11.99 16.68 26.34
N LYS A 726 -11.71 17.93 26.68
CA LYS A 726 -10.38 18.38 27.13
C LYS A 726 -9.94 17.69 28.42
N PHE A 727 -10.88 17.45 29.33
CA PHE A 727 -10.65 16.65 30.53
C PHE A 727 -10.26 15.23 30.15
N SER A 728 -11.06 14.57 29.30
CA SER A 728 -10.82 13.19 28.85
C SER A 728 -9.44 13.01 28.22
N LEU A 729 -9.06 13.88 27.28
CA LEU A 729 -7.73 13.88 26.65
C LEU A 729 -6.57 14.11 27.63
N ASN A 730 -6.84 14.79 28.74
CA ASN A 730 -5.86 15.05 29.80
C ASN A 730 -5.77 13.95 30.86
N THR A 731 -6.61 12.93 30.79
CA THR A 731 -6.54 11.77 31.67
C THR A 731 -5.91 10.60 30.94
N CYS A 732 -5.22 9.72 31.67
CA CYS A 732 -4.59 8.54 31.07
C CYS A 732 -5.62 7.58 30.48
N ASN A 733 -6.71 7.25 31.17
CA ASN A 733 -7.78 6.39 30.64
C ASN A 733 -8.59 7.04 29.51
N GLY A 734 -8.85 8.36 29.57
CA GLY A 734 -9.59 9.06 28.51
C GLY A 734 -8.79 9.23 27.22
N CYS A 735 -7.50 9.57 27.30
CA CYS A 735 -6.61 9.63 26.14
C CYS A 735 -6.47 8.25 25.46
N HIS A 736 -6.58 7.18 26.24
CA HIS A 736 -6.63 5.80 25.78
C HIS A 736 -8.07 5.23 25.71
N GLY A 737 -9.06 6.10 25.52
CA GLY A 737 -10.46 5.73 25.32
C GLY A 737 -10.75 5.46 23.84
N SER A 738 -11.31 4.28 23.54
CA SER A 738 -11.55 3.86 22.15
C SER A 738 -12.53 4.75 21.37
N GLN A 739 -13.45 5.43 22.06
CA GLN A 739 -14.38 6.38 21.43
C GLN A 739 -13.87 7.83 21.49
N GLU A 740 -12.93 8.14 22.38
CA GLU A 740 -12.36 9.49 22.51
C GLU A 740 -11.23 9.73 21.50
N THR A 741 -10.31 8.78 21.36
CA THR A 741 -9.10 8.94 20.54
C THR A 741 -8.90 7.85 19.49
N GLY A 742 -9.81 6.87 19.43
CA GLY A 742 -9.65 5.68 18.59
C GLY A 742 -8.55 4.74 19.07
N THR A 743 -7.98 4.96 20.26
CA THR A 743 -6.85 4.18 20.79
C THR A 743 -7.28 3.42 22.04
N GLY A 744 -7.53 2.12 21.94
CA GLY A 744 -8.01 1.33 23.07
C GLY A 744 -6.95 0.89 24.08
N PHE A 745 -5.65 1.05 23.81
CA PHE A 745 -4.61 0.55 24.71
C PHE A 745 -3.24 1.26 24.67
N LEU A 746 -2.50 1.26 23.55
CA LEU A 746 -1.16 1.90 23.48
C LEU A 746 -1.10 2.95 22.38
N HIS A 747 -0.49 4.09 22.70
CA HIS A 747 -0.11 5.09 21.71
C HIS A 747 1.24 4.76 21.02
N VAL A 748 2.07 3.94 21.68
CA VAL A 748 3.35 3.45 21.18
C VAL A 748 3.35 1.92 21.29
N PHE A 749 3.29 1.24 20.15
CA PHE A 749 3.18 -0.22 20.13
C PHE A 749 4.55 -0.90 20.26
N PRO A 750 4.62 -2.11 20.84
CA PRO A 750 5.83 -2.92 20.84
C PRO A 750 6.35 -3.18 19.41
N ARG A 751 7.67 -3.35 19.26
CA ARG A 751 8.34 -3.56 17.97
C ARG A 751 9.34 -4.71 17.95
N PRO A 752 9.44 -5.49 16.85
CA PRO A 752 10.46 -6.52 16.65
C PRO A 752 11.83 -5.91 16.36
N VAL A 753 12.90 -6.69 16.52
CA VAL A 753 14.26 -6.30 16.10
C VAL A 753 14.28 -5.88 14.63
N GLY A 754 14.88 -4.73 14.32
CA GLY A 754 14.96 -4.20 12.96
C GLY A 754 13.70 -3.51 12.41
N GLY A 755 12.63 -3.36 13.21
CA GLY A 755 11.41 -2.63 12.79
C GLY A 755 11.06 -1.48 13.73
N GLU A 756 10.56 -0.35 13.25
CA GLU A 756 10.21 0.78 14.14
C GLU A 756 8.93 0.52 14.94
N ALA A 757 8.81 1.18 16.10
CA ALA A 757 7.54 1.25 16.83
C ALA A 757 6.45 1.91 15.95
N GLN A 758 5.27 1.29 15.94
CA GLN A 758 4.07 1.89 15.35
C GLN A 758 3.45 2.86 16.37
N LEU A 759 2.84 3.93 15.86
CA LEU A 759 2.15 4.94 16.67
C LEU A 759 0.65 4.92 16.38
N SER A 760 -0.17 5.20 17.39
CA SER A 760 -1.63 5.30 17.21
C SER A 760 -2.04 6.49 16.35
N GLY A 761 -3.24 6.45 15.77
CA GLY A 761 -3.82 7.58 15.02
C GLY A 761 -3.89 8.89 15.81
N PHE A 762 -4.11 8.85 17.13
CA PHE A 762 -4.03 10.03 17.99
C PHE A 762 -2.69 10.77 17.88
N MET A 763 -1.58 10.01 17.82
CA MET A 763 -0.23 10.55 17.72
C MET A 763 0.04 11.15 16.34
N THR A 764 -0.45 10.50 15.27
CA THR A 764 -0.04 10.79 13.89
C THR A 764 -1.07 11.56 13.07
N GLY A 765 -2.32 11.66 13.53
CA GLY A 765 -3.45 12.21 12.79
C GLY A 765 -4.60 11.21 12.68
N ILE A 766 -5.75 11.56 13.24
CA ILE A 766 -7.02 10.83 13.09
C ILE A 766 -8.20 11.81 13.18
N THR A 767 -9.29 11.53 12.47
CA THR A 767 -10.58 12.20 12.68
C THR A 767 -11.58 11.18 13.20
N ILE A 768 -12.15 11.44 14.37
CA ILE A 768 -13.12 10.58 15.05
C ILE A 768 -14.32 11.40 15.53
N GLY A 769 -15.52 10.82 15.57
CA GLY A 769 -16.69 11.52 16.12
C GLY A 769 -16.58 11.64 17.64
N ASP A 770 -16.89 12.82 18.18
CA ASP A 770 -16.98 13.05 19.62
C ASP A 770 -17.97 12.04 20.25
N PRO A 771 -17.61 11.37 21.35
CA PRO A 771 -18.42 10.29 21.92
C PRO A 771 -19.79 10.75 22.45
N VAL A 772 -19.96 12.06 22.68
CA VAL A 772 -21.21 12.63 23.19
C VAL A 772 -22.02 13.29 22.09
N THR A 773 -21.40 14.10 21.23
CA THR A 773 -22.11 14.89 20.21
C THR A 773 -22.08 14.29 18.81
N GLY A 774 -21.16 13.36 18.53
CA GLY A 774 -20.89 12.82 17.18
C GLY A 774 -20.13 13.78 16.27
N GLU A 775 -19.87 15.01 16.71
CA GLU A 775 -19.13 16.02 15.94
C GLU A 775 -17.71 15.56 15.63
N PRO A 776 -17.19 15.75 14.41
CA PRO A 776 -15.85 15.30 14.05
C PRO A 776 -14.78 16.05 14.85
N ARG A 777 -13.88 15.29 15.49
CA ARG A 777 -12.68 15.75 16.20
C ARG A 777 -11.45 15.29 15.46
N THR A 778 -10.60 16.22 15.03
CA THR A 778 -9.29 15.91 14.45
C THR A 778 -8.22 15.97 15.54
N LEU A 779 -7.50 14.88 15.73
CA LEU A 779 -6.46 14.71 16.74
C LEU A 779 -5.14 14.43 16.03
N ASN A 780 -4.11 15.23 16.31
CA ASN A 780 -2.75 15.01 15.82
C ASN A 780 -1.75 15.56 16.84
N ASP A 781 -1.39 14.72 17.79
CA ASP A 781 -0.56 15.13 18.92
C ASP A 781 0.88 15.49 18.49
N LEU A 782 1.50 14.71 17.59
CA LEU A 782 2.83 15.04 17.06
C LEU A 782 2.81 16.31 16.20
N GLY A 783 1.75 16.52 15.40
CA GLY A 783 1.57 17.76 14.64
C GLY A 783 1.46 18.98 15.56
N ARG A 784 0.77 18.84 16.70
CA ARG A 784 0.68 19.90 17.72
C ARG A 784 2.04 20.20 18.37
N ARG A 785 2.81 19.16 18.72
CA ARG A 785 4.18 19.30 19.25
C ARG A 785 5.14 19.92 18.23
N ASN A 786 4.99 19.56 16.95
CA ASN A 786 5.77 20.12 15.84
C ASN A 786 5.55 21.63 15.73
N ALA A 787 4.29 22.07 15.73
CA ALA A 787 3.96 23.49 15.69
C ALA A 787 4.54 24.26 16.88
N ASP A 788 4.51 23.70 18.09
CA ASP A 788 5.08 24.34 19.29
C ASP A 788 6.61 24.45 19.24
N LEU A 789 7.34 23.38 18.89
CA LEU A 789 8.80 23.44 18.71
C LEU A 789 9.18 24.41 17.59
N LYS A 790 8.46 24.36 16.46
CA LYS A 790 8.64 25.28 15.32
C LYS A 790 8.50 26.73 15.76
N ALA A 791 7.49 27.07 16.56
CA ALA A 791 7.31 28.42 17.09
C ALA A 791 8.45 28.87 18.03
N LEU A 792 9.08 27.94 18.77
CA LEU A 792 10.25 28.25 19.60
C LEU A 792 11.51 28.57 18.77
N VAL A 793 11.78 27.77 17.74
CA VAL A 793 13.09 27.78 17.04
C VAL A 793 13.09 28.56 15.73
N CYS A 794 11.93 28.73 15.09
CA CYS A 794 11.82 29.36 13.77
C CYS A 794 11.40 30.83 13.82
N GLU A 795 10.84 31.32 14.92
CA GLU A 795 10.45 32.72 15.04
C GLU A 795 11.62 33.59 15.57
N PRO A 796 11.74 34.88 15.18
CA PRO A 796 12.89 35.71 15.59
C PRO A 796 12.92 36.04 17.09
N ALA A 797 13.88 35.52 17.86
CA ALA A 797 14.06 35.82 19.30
C ALA A 797 13.70 37.28 19.67
N PRO A 798 12.92 37.56 20.73
CA PRO A 798 12.56 38.92 21.10
C PRO A 798 13.84 39.65 21.52
N THR A 799 14.17 40.76 20.85
CA THR A 799 15.30 41.60 21.20
C THR A 799 15.06 42.22 22.58
N ALA A 800 15.84 41.81 23.57
CA ALA A 800 15.86 42.45 24.87
C ALA A 800 16.31 43.91 24.70
N VAL A 801 15.43 44.86 25.02
CA VAL A 801 15.82 46.26 25.10
C VAL A 801 16.70 46.39 26.35
N ALA A 802 18.00 46.60 26.14
CA ALA A 802 18.91 46.93 27.22
C ALA A 802 18.49 48.27 27.84
N GLU A 803 18.19 48.28 29.14
CA GLU A 803 18.03 49.51 29.91
C GLU A 803 19.37 50.25 29.94
N ALA A 804 19.47 51.32 29.17
CA ALA A 804 20.54 52.31 29.32
C ALA A 804 20.04 53.41 30.26
N GLU A 805 20.66 53.51 31.44
CA GLU A 805 20.50 54.64 32.35
C GLU A 805 20.90 55.97 31.67
N GLY A 806 20.02 56.97 31.68
CA GLY A 806 20.43 58.35 31.40
C GLY A 806 19.34 59.31 30.92
N ALA A 807 18.97 60.26 31.80
CA ALA A 807 18.30 61.55 31.59
C ALA A 807 16.75 61.63 31.74
N PRO A 808 16.23 62.64 32.48
CA PRO A 808 14.80 62.74 32.80
C PRO A 808 14.02 63.60 31.80
N GLY A 809 12.81 63.15 31.47
CA GLY A 809 11.74 64.03 31.01
C GLY A 809 11.13 63.69 29.66
N ALA A 810 10.15 62.79 29.65
CA ALA A 810 8.92 62.89 28.86
C ALA A 810 8.00 61.71 29.21
N ARG A 811 6.82 61.99 29.77
CA ARG A 811 5.72 61.02 29.81
C ARG A 811 5.27 60.78 28.36
N LEU A 812 5.60 59.62 27.81
CA LEU A 812 4.90 59.05 26.66
C LEU A 812 4.54 57.60 26.99
N ALA A 813 3.28 57.26 26.72
CA ALA A 813 2.63 56.02 27.09
C ALA A 813 3.39 54.78 26.57
N ALA A 814 3.43 53.75 27.41
CA ALA A 814 4.03 52.45 27.11
C ALA A 814 3.34 51.77 25.91
N PRO A 815 4.09 51.06 25.04
CA PRO A 815 3.51 50.08 24.13
C PRO A 815 3.39 48.74 24.87
N THR A 816 2.30 48.53 25.59
CA THR A 816 1.92 47.22 26.16
C THR A 816 1.15 46.42 25.11
N GLY A 817 1.74 45.36 24.56
CA GLY A 817 1.01 44.42 23.70
C GLY A 817 1.84 43.26 23.13
N ALA A 818 2.95 43.55 22.44
CA ALA A 818 3.70 42.51 21.72
C ALA A 818 4.72 41.74 22.60
N ALA A 819 5.45 42.44 23.48
CA ALA A 819 6.42 41.82 24.40
C ALA A 819 5.76 40.90 25.45
N ALA A 820 4.47 41.07 25.72
CA ALA A 820 3.68 40.20 26.59
C ALA A 820 3.23 38.87 25.93
N SER A 821 3.50 38.64 24.64
CA SER A 821 3.03 37.44 23.92
C SER A 821 4.08 36.34 23.73
N ARG A 822 5.38 36.69 23.59
CA ARG A 822 6.44 35.69 23.33
C ARG A 822 7.17 35.19 24.57
N SER A 823 7.48 36.07 25.52
CA SER A 823 8.06 35.65 26.80
C SER A 823 7.12 34.69 27.53
N ALA A 824 5.80 34.96 27.51
CA ALA A 824 4.80 34.04 28.05
C ALA A 824 4.83 32.67 27.36
N PHE A 825 4.92 32.64 26.03
CA PHE A 825 5.03 31.41 25.24
C PHE A 825 6.34 30.63 25.49
N ILE A 826 7.47 31.32 25.65
CA ILE A 826 8.74 30.66 25.98
C ILE A 826 8.65 30.06 27.39
N ARG A 827 8.05 30.77 28.35
CA ARG A 827 7.95 30.32 29.74
C ARG A 827 6.98 29.16 29.95
N ARG A 828 5.98 29.00 29.07
CA ARG A 828 4.93 28.01 29.24
C ARG A 828 4.51 27.45 27.88
N GLY A 829 4.56 26.14 27.76
CA GLY A 829 4.11 25.46 26.55
C GLY A 829 2.60 25.39 26.43
N ILE A 830 2.16 24.83 25.31
CA ILE A 830 0.75 24.75 24.89
C ILE A 830 -0.17 23.96 25.83
N GLY A 831 0.35 23.31 26.87
CA GLY A 831 -0.45 22.62 27.87
C GLY A 831 -0.31 21.10 27.81
N ARG A 832 -0.91 20.42 28.78
CA ARG A 832 -0.81 18.98 28.93
C ARG A 832 -1.82 18.32 27.97
N VAL A 833 -1.34 17.34 27.21
CA VAL A 833 -2.14 16.20 26.74
C VAL A 833 -1.24 15.01 27.02
N HIS A 834 -1.75 14.06 27.81
CA HIS A 834 -0.90 13.18 28.62
C HIS A 834 -0.14 12.15 27.79
#